data_AF-A0A101WZV0-F1
#
_entry.id   AF-A0A101WZV0-F1
#
_cell.length_a   1.000
_cell.length_b   1.000
_cell.length_c   1.000
_cell.angle_alpha   90.00
_cell.angle_beta   90.00
_cell.angle_gamma   90.00
#
_symmetry.space_group_name_H-M   'P 1'
#
loop_
_entity.id
_entity.type
_entity.pdbx_description
1 polymer ?
#
loop_
_entity_poly.entity_id
_entity_poly.type
_entity_poly.pdbx_seq_one_letter_code
_entity_poly.pdbx_strand_id
1 'polypeptide(L)'
;MVPLLPVLLAILVFLPNGTYQQLNPWINNYGIAMYPLNYAVIYSHVLGSGTYTMYLPPGGYYSIEVSGPGPLGLYMWASSRVILQILNQTGYDELRSGGQYQPLFMFVGSSMNTTVYVPQGTYYVIVVNNGSIAINAVLAIMRHYPTALINAPIGIVDYGLAPTVNGYIPYSYITREFLGSAVINEAVITTITNCQSLPPGSFSLQLNAVLELSVNGHTQYYWLQNVMIIDPKNELLLPLVNVWNMSSESLVMNPLYIIGRGSVINNTAYAYMGNWTPYTTPLAINLTISTNNTPNGFPDLLFSYSMNGIKELVDNVTLLLRPDWGPYLVVNGSEYSPLGYLIDSEFIIGGPGCGATVFANKINASLSLYYLGPSNKLFPVPTAWSFGSDTGETIVNVGEEVIGPAVVKLMAGNEYLGPLTNADYISFLVINNYLLNGTFISAGIPVLTGSRVLLTTERVVNFGNNTLVRLTGIWVNGMPVNNSSLELLMNGSYVMSYNWARYYWLQVIDESNQVTNMSGWYLANSIVNITVPKTAIYFNNDTRLVFARFLTNATHYVVSGNSIVLLINLPIQLAIDWVREYNVSLTLYTINNTPIITEHLGWLPMGSEVTNVTIGGINYPLEMPLSITGPELTAIVDAKYAQFVVRDSLNLPEPLAHILIKCDGQEITTSTNILGVTPRLLIPTSSACTIMAQPLGYYSLALIVAVAVLIIVILKKLNFSSKF
;
A
#
# COMPACT_ATOMS: atom_id res chain seq x y z
N MET A 1 -10.01 27.18 -31.54
CA MET A 1 -10.15 27.15 -30.07
C MET A 1 -10.87 25.83 -29.75
N VAL A 2 -10.11 24.78 -29.52
CA VAL A 2 -10.60 23.41 -29.27
C VAL A 2 -10.68 23.25 -27.75
N PRO A 3 -11.75 22.67 -27.19
CA PRO A 3 -11.92 22.63 -25.74
C PRO A 3 -10.80 21.77 -25.13
N LEU A 4 -10.09 22.36 -24.18
CA LEU A 4 -9.19 21.66 -23.27
C LEU A 4 -9.99 20.53 -22.61
N LEU A 5 -9.70 19.28 -22.98
CA LEU A 5 -9.99 18.13 -22.14
C LEU A 5 -9.41 18.41 -20.74
N PRO A 6 -10.07 17.97 -19.66
CA PRO A 6 -9.52 18.13 -18.32
C PRO A 6 -8.14 17.48 -18.31
N VAL A 7 -7.15 18.23 -17.82
CA VAL A 7 -5.73 17.86 -17.77
C VAL A 7 -5.60 16.40 -17.31
N LEU A 8 -5.31 15.49 -18.24
CA LEU A 8 -4.71 14.22 -17.91
C LEU A 8 -3.37 14.58 -17.27
N LEU A 9 -3.23 14.45 -15.95
CA LEU A 9 -1.96 14.63 -15.26
C LEU A 9 -0.96 13.59 -15.77
N ALA A 10 -0.20 14.03 -16.77
CA ALA A 10 0.71 13.25 -17.58
C ALA A 10 2.11 13.27 -16.96
N ILE A 11 2.73 12.10 -16.80
CA ILE A 11 4.18 12.03 -16.73
C ILE A 11 4.67 12.40 -18.13
N LEU A 12 5.14 13.64 -18.27
CA LEU A 12 5.65 14.17 -19.52
C LEU A 12 7.15 13.98 -19.55
N VAL A 13 7.65 13.33 -20.59
CA VAL A 13 9.07 13.09 -20.78
C VAL A 13 9.53 13.80 -22.03
N PHE A 14 10.45 14.75 -21.86
CA PHE A 14 11.18 15.40 -22.92
C PHE A 14 12.46 14.62 -23.16
N LEU A 15 12.54 13.98 -24.32
CA LEU A 15 13.68 13.18 -24.75
C LEU A 15 14.86 14.11 -25.11
N PRO A 16 16.12 13.61 -25.04
CA PRO A 16 17.31 14.41 -25.37
C PRO A 16 17.31 14.97 -26.79
N ASN A 17 16.58 14.34 -27.72
CA ASN A 17 16.42 14.79 -29.09
C ASN A 17 15.40 15.94 -29.26
N GLY A 18 14.84 16.47 -28.17
CA GLY A 18 13.88 17.58 -28.17
C GLY A 18 12.42 17.19 -28.44
N THR A 19 12.15 15.90 -28.69
CA THR A 19 10.76 15.38 -28.76
C THR A 19 10.20 15.15 -27.36
N TYR A 20 8.87 15.14 -27.23
CA TYR A 20 8.22 14.80 -25.96
C TYR A 20 7.27 13.63 -26.15
N GLN A 21 7.11 12.85 -25.09
CA GLN A 21 6.15 11.75 -25.01
C GLN A 21 5.44 11.78 -23.66
N GLN A 22 4.16 11.44 -23.66
CA GLN A 22 3.44 11.12 -22.43
C GLN A 22 3.70 9.66 -22.11
N LEU A 23 4.30 9.38 -20.95
CA LEU A 23 4.52 8.02 -20.52
C LEU A 23 3.27 7.46 -19.83
N ASN A 24 2.89 6.26 -20.24
CA ASN A 24 1.96 5.43 -19.50
C ASN A 24 2.78 4.52 -18.56
N PRO A 25 2.65 4.66 -17.23
CA PRO A 25 3.37 3.84 -16.26
C PRO A 25 3.18 2.33 -16.43
N TRP A 26 2.11 1.92 -17.13
CA TRP A 26 1.77 0.53 -17.39
C TRP A 26 2.36 -0.03 -18.69
N ILE A 27 2.95 0.81 -19.55
CA ILE A 27 3.50 0.40 -20.85
C ILE A 27 5.02 0.50 -20.80
N ASN A 28 5.67 -0.60 -21.15
CA ASN A 28 7.11 -0.69 -21.18
C ASN A 28 7.65 -0.88 -22.59
N ASN A 29 8.24 0.18 -23.14
CA ASN A 29 8.79 0.16 -24.51
C ASN A 29 10.14 -0.57 -24.61
N TYR A 30 10.79 -0.85 -23.48
CA TYR A 30 12.11 -1.46 -23.41
C TYR A 30 12.08 -2.94 -22.98
N GLY A 31 10.92 -3.44 -22.53
CA GLY A 31 10.75 -4.81 -22.05
C GLY A 31 11.28 -5.06 -20.63
N ILE A 32 11.49 -4.01 -19.83
CA ILE A 32 12.21 -4.07 -18.54
C ILE A 32 11.27 -4.06 -17.33
N ALA A 33 11.06 -5.19 -16.68
CA ALA A 33 10.33 -5.23 -15.42
C ALA A 33 11.22 -4.76 -14.25
N MET A 34 10.59 -4.17 -13.23
CA MET A 34 11.24 -3.77 -11.99
C MET A 34 10.64 -4.55 -10.83
N TYR A 35 11.49 -4.94 -9.88
CA TYR A 35 11.10 -5.72 -8.72
C TYR A 35 11.59 -5.04 -7.44
N PRO A 36 10.94 -5.27 -6.29
CA PRO A 36 11.59 -5.02 -5.02
C PRO A 36 12.85 -5.91 -4.92
N LEU A 37 13.94 -5.39 -4.34
CA LEU A 37 15.12 -6.20 -4.03
C LEU A 37 14.70 -7.37 -3.14
N ASN A 38 14.85 -8.59 -3.66
CA ASN A 38 14.63 -9.80 -2.88
C ASN A 38 15.94 -10.18 -2.17
N TYR A 39 16.15 -9.61 -0.99
CA TYR A 39 17.32 -9.92 -0.16
C TYR A 39 17.30 -11.33 0.44
N ALA A 40 16.24 -12.12 0.20
CA ALA A 40 16.06 -13.43 0.83
C ALA A 40 16.75 -14.59 0.10
N VAL A 41 17.33 -14.36 -1.08
CA VAL A 41 18.06 -15.40 -1.82
C VAL A 41 19.55 -15.15 -1.66
N ILE A 42 20.05 -15.49 -0.47
CA ILE A 42 21.49 -15.56 -0.22
C ILE A 42 21.76 -16.94 0.37
N TYR A 43 21.78 -17.95 -0.50
CA TYR A 43 22.22 -19.27 -0.11
C TYR A 43 23.70 -19.44 -0.42
N SER A 44 24.35 -20.10 0.52
CA SER A 44 25.70 -20.65 0.47
C SER A 44 26.09 -21.21 -0.90
N HIS A 45 27.36 -21.01 -1.28
CA HIS A 45 27.98 -21.25 -2.58
C HIS A 45 27.87 -19.99 -3.47
N VAL A 46 28.96 -19.30 -3.79
CA VAL A 46 30.16 -19.81 -4.50
C VAL A 46 31.45 -19.17 -3.98
N LEU A 47 32.53 -19.97 -3.94
CA LEU A 47 33.92 -19.51 -3.92
C LEU A 47 34.24 -18.72 -5.21
N GLY A 48 34.07 -17.40 -5.28
CA GLY A 48 34.21 -16.71 -6.59
C GLY A 48 34.17 -15.17 -6.62
N SER A 49 34.36 -14.64 -7.84
CA SER A 49 34.08 -13.24 -8.20
C SER A 49 32.56 -13.07 -8.23
N GLY A 50 32.05 -11.92 -7.83
CA GLY A 50 30.62 -11.67 -7.91
C GLY A 50 30.21 -10.34 -7.31
N THR A 51 28.97 -9.95 -7.64
CA THR A 51 28.31 -8.77 -7.09
C THR A 51 27.18 -9.22 -6.17
N TYR A 52 27.25 -8.80 -4.90
CA TYR A 52 26.37 -9.22 -3.82
C TYR A 52 25.56 -8.03 -3.33
N THR A 53 24.24 -8.12 -3.45
CA THR A 53 23.32 -7.13 -2.88
C THR A 53 22.81 -7.65 -1.53
N MET A 54 22.70 -6.78 -0.53
CA MET A 54 22.33 -7.20 0.83
C MET A 54 21.51 -6.15 1.57
N TYR A 55 20.57 -6.63 2.39
CA TYR A 55 19.84 -5.83 3.39
C TYR A 55 20.32 -6.23 4.77
N LEU A 56 20.83 -5.25 5.52
CA LEU A 56 21.37 -5.50 6.85
C LEU A 56 20.54 -4.76 7.89
N PRO A 57 19.83 -5.46 8.80
CA PRO A 57 19.18 -4.82 9.93
C PRO A 57 20.24 -4.23 10.89
N PRO A 58 19.84 -3.33 11.81
CA PRO A 58 20.74 -2.79 12.84
C PRO A 58 21.47 -3.91 13.60
N GLY A 59 22.81 -3.85 13.66
CA GLY A 59 23.65 -4.88 14.30
C GLY A 59 23.84 -6.16 13.50
N GLY A 60 23.19 -6.30 12.34
CA GLY A 60 23.39 -7.43 11.43
C GLY A 60 24.69 -7.32 10.63
N TYR A 61 25.17 -8.47 10.14
CA TYR A 61 26.29 -8.53 9.21
C TYR A 61 26.05 -9.55 8.11
N TYR A 62 26.79 -9.41 7.01
CA TYR A 62 26.88 -10.37 5.93
C TYR A 62 28.35 -10.74 5.70
N SER A 63 28.63 -11.99 5.38
CA SER A 63 29.99 -12.52 5.22
C SER A 63 30.13 -13.40 3.99
N ILE A 64 31.23 -13.25 3.27
CA ILE A 64 31.61 -14.09 2.12
C ILE A 64 32.97 -14.71 2.38
N GLU A 65 33.08 -16.02 2.14
CA GLU A 65 34.35 -16.73 2.21
C GLU A 65 35.20 -16.47 0.96
N VAL A 66 36.50 -16.17 1.16
CA VAL A 66 37.49 -15.97 0.11
C VAL A 66 38.79 -16.69 0.47
N SER A 67 39.49 -17.19 -0.55
CA SER A 67 40.77 -17.91 -0.38
C SER A 67 41.94 -17.06 -0.85
N GLY A 68 43.02 -17.01 -0.07
CA GLY A 68 44.33 -16.46 -0.51
C GLY A 68 45.36 -17.56 -0.85
N PRO A 69 46.56 -17.20 -1.34
CA PRO A 69 47.19 -15.89 -1.25
C PRO A 69 47.10 -15.02 -2.52
N GLY A 70 46.63 -13.78 -2.43
CA GLY A 70 46.75 -12.83 -3.54
C GLY A 70 45.97 -11.53 -3.37
N PRO A 71 45.96 -10.67 -4.41
CA PRO A 71 45.16 -9.46 -4.40
C PRO A 71 43.67 -9.78 -4.48
N LEU A 72 42.89 -9.18 -3.58
CA LEU A 72 41.44 -9.22 -3.54
C LEU A 72 40.90 -7.85 -3.96
N GLY A 73 40.31 -7.79 -5.15
CA GLY A 73 39.60 -6.60 -5.62
C GLY A 73 38.27 -6.44 -4.89
N LEU A 74 38.00 -5.25 -4.37
CA LEU A 74 36.80 -4.95 -3.59
C LEU A 74 36.18 -3.64 -4.06
N TYR A 75 34.90 -3.70 -4.37
CA TYR A 75 34.04 -2.53 -4.48
C TYR A 75 32.89 -2.67 -3.50
N MET A 76 32.58 -1.60 -2.77
CA MET A 76 31.48 -1.58 -1.84
C MET A 76 30.72 -0.27 -1.97
N TRP A 77 29.41 -0.36 -1.86
CA TRP A 77 28.52 0.78 -1.66
C TRP A 77 27.48 0.42 -0.61
N ALA A 78 27.05 1.37 0.22
CA ALA A 78 26.00 1.18 1.22
C ALA A 78 25.17 2.46 1.41
N SER A 79 23.89 2.31 1.73
CA SER A 79 22.94 3.41 1.94
C SER A 79 23.24 4.24 3.19
N SER A 80 24.10 3.73 4.07
CA SER A 80 24.66 4.43 5.21
C SER A 80 26.08 3.92 5.49
N ARG A 81 26.71 4.47 6.53
CA ARG A 81 28.06 4.08 6.95
C ARG A 81 28.04 2.65 7.51
N VAL A 82 28.90 1.78 6.99
CA VAL A 82 29.12 0.39 7.44
C VAL A 82 30.55 0.19 7.90
N ILE A 83 30.79 -0.95 8.56
CA ILE A 83 32.14 -1.47 8.75
C ILE A 83 32.33 -2.63 7.76
N LEU A 84 33.32 -2.51 6.88
CA LEU A 84 33.80 -3.65 6.10
C LEU A 84 35.07 -4.17 6.76
N GLN A 85 35.16 -5.48 7.00
CA GLN A 85 36.33 -6.10 7.61
C GLN A 85 36.68 -7.43 6.93
N ILE A 86 37.97 -7.77 6.89
CA ILE A 86 38.45 -9.07 6.42
C ILE A 86 39.05 -9.82 7.60
N LEU A 87 38.47 -10.97 7.94
CA LEU A 87 38.89 -11.82 9.05
C LEU A 87 39.44 -13.14 8.50
N ASN A 88 40.44 -13.73 9.17
CA ASN A 88 40.75 -15.15 8.93
C ASN A 88 39.69 -16.03 9.62
N GLN A 89 39.75 -17.34 9.40
CA GLN A 89 38.84 -18.31 10.04
C GLN A 89 38.69 -18.07 11.56
N THR A 90 39.80 -17.98 12.28
CA THR A 90 39.78 -17.78 13.74
C THR A 90 39.08 -16.47 14.13
N GLY A 91 39.40 -15.36 13.45
CA GLY A 91 38.76 -14.07 13.71
C GLY A 91 37.27 -14.08 13.38
N TYR A 92 36.86 -14.79 12.34
CA TYR A 92 35.44 -14.97 12.02
C TYR A 92 34.69 -15.80 13.07
N ASP A 93 35.33 -16.85 13.60
CA ASP A 93 34.76 -17.64 14.70
C ASP A 93 34.61 -16.80 15.99
N GLU A 94 35.61 -15.97 16.31
CA GLU A 94 35.58 -15.02 17.42
C GLU A 94 34.49 -13.94 17.23
N LEU A 95 34.30 -13.41 16.02
CA LEU A 95 33.19 -12.49 15.72
C LEU A 95 31.84 -13.14 16.04
N ARG A 96 31.64 -14.41 15.65
CA ARG A 96 30.39 -15.14 15.86
C ARG A 96 30.14 -15.48 17.33
N SER A 97 31.19 -15.72 18.10
CA SER A 97 31.12 -16.02 19.53
C SER A 97 31.08 -14.77 20.42
N GLY A 98 31.27 -13.57 19.86
CA GLY A 98 31.37 -12.31 20.60
C GLY A 98 32.72 -12.13 21.30
N GLY A 99 33.75 -12.83 20.86
CA GLY A 99 35.10 -12.74 21.38
C GLY A 99 35.91 -11.58 20.78
N GLN A 100 37.22 -11.58 21.07
CA GLN A 100 38.15 -10.56 20.61
C GLN A 100 38.87 -11.04 19.36
N TYR A 101 38.90 -10.20 18.32
CA TYR A 101 39.55 -10.51 17.06
C TYR A 101 40.25 -9.28 16.50
N GLN A 102 41.20 -9.50 15.59
CA GLN A 102 41.90 -8.44 14.88
C GLN A 102 41.71 -8.67 13.36
N PRO A 103 41.13 -7.70 12.64
CA PRO A 103 40.93 -7.85 11.20
C PRO A 103 42.21 -7.59 10.43
N LEU A 104 42.43 -8.39 9.38
CA LEU A 104 43.48 -8.17 8.39
C LEU A 104 43.32 -6.81 7.71
N PHE A 105 42.07 -6.43 7.45
CA PHE A 105 41.70 -5.16 6.84
C PHE A 105 40.40 -4.66 7.44
N MET A 106 40.29 -3.36 7.68
CA MET A 106 39.07 -2.72 8.15
C MET A 106 38.85 -1.39 7.43
N PHE A 107 37.61 -1.12 7.09
CA PHE A 107 37.15 0.16 6.58
C PHE A 107 35.84 0.57 7.23
N VAL A 108 35.67 1.87 7.40
CA VAL A 108 34.43 2.45 7.91
C VAL A 108 33.97 3.59 7.00
N GLY A 109 32.87 3.38 6.29
CA GLY A 109 32.36 4.31 5.27
C GLY A 109 31.15 3.74 4.53
N SER A 110 30.67 4.47 3.53
CA SER A 110 29.51 4.06 2.69
C SER A 110 29.90 3.71 1.26
N SER A 111 31.13 3.95 0.83
CA SER A 111 31.62 3.50 -0.48
C SER A 111 33.13 3.30 -0.47
N MET A 112 33.59 2.29 -1.18
CA MET A 112 35.00 1.94 -1.35
C MET A 112 35.22 1.31 -2.73
N ASN A 113 36.38 1.58 -3.32
CA ASN A 113 36.99 0.72 -4.33
C ASN A 113 38.47 0.56 -3.96
N THR A 114 38.93 -0.66 -3.68
CA THR A 114 40.31 -0.94 -3.28
C THR A 114 40.74 -2.35 -3.63
N THR A 115 42.04 -2.58 -3.57
CA THR A 115 42.62 -3.93 -3.56
C THR A 115 43.22 -4.22 -2.18
N VAL A 116 43.00 -5.42 -1.66
CA VAL A 116 43.61 -5.88 -0.40
C VAL A 116 44.41 -7.15 -0.68
N TYR A 117 45.68 -7.20 -0.25
CA TYR A 117 46.44 -8.42 -0.36
C TYR A 117 46.09 -9.37 0.79
N VAL A 118 45.63 -10.57 0.45
CA VAL A 118 45.24 -11.61 1.40
C VAL A 118 46.30 -12.71 1.40
N PRO A 119 46.90 -13.07 2.55
CA PRO A 119 47.88 -14.17 2.63
C PRO A 119 47.24 -15.54 2.39
N GLN A 120 48.06 -16.60 2.36
CA GLN A 120 47.55 -17.96 2.15
C GLN A 120 46.62 -18.37 3.30
N GLY A 121 45.43 -18.90 2.95
CA GLY A 121 44.43 -19.37 3.92
C GLY A 121 43.00 -18.97 3.54
N THR A 122 42.06 -19.32 4.42
CA THR A 122 40.64 -18.97 4.30
C THR A 122 40.33 -17.70 5.08
N TYR A 123 39.65 -16.76 4.43
CA TYR A 123 39.27 -15.46 4.97
C TYR A 123 37.79 -15.19 4.71
N TYR A 124 37.24 -14.23 5.44
CA TYR A 124 35.86 -13.80 5.34
C TYR A 124 35.81 -12.29 5.15
N VAL A 125 35.23 -11.83 4.04
CA VAL A 125 34.89 -10.42 3.83
C VAL A 125 33.53 -10.18 4.46
N ILE A 126 33.47 -9.25 5.41
CA ILE A 126 32.31 -9.05 6.26
C ILE A 126 31.86 -7.60 6.21
N VAL A 127 30.59 -7.37 5.90
CA VAL A 127 29.95 -6.06 5.94
C VAL A 127 29.02 -6.03 7.15
N VAL A 128 29.29 -5.13 8.09
CA VAL A 128 28.56 -4.99 9.35
C VAL A 128 27.78 -3.67 9.34
N ASN A 129 26.48 -3.76 9.61
CA ASN A 129 25.67 -2.59 9.93
C ASN A 129 25.83 -2.25 11.42
N ASN A 130 26.72 -1.29 11.71
CA ASN A 130 26.90 -0.79 13.08
C ASN A 130 25.96 0.38 13.45
N GLY A 131 25.00 0.70 12.60
CA GLY A 131 24.05 1.79 12.77
C GLY A 131 22.75 1.36 13.48
N SER A 132 21.85 2.32 13.68
CA SER A 132 20.54 2.13 14.31
C SER A 132 19.39 1.92 13.33
N ILE A 133 19.65 2.02 12.03
CA ILE A 133 18.66 1.81 10.96
C ILE A 133 19.12 0.66 10.06
N ALA A 134 18.16 -0.02 9.44
CA ALA A 134 18.50 -1.00 8.43
C ALA A 134 19.10 -0.31 7.18
N ILE A 135 19.97 -1.02 6.47
CA ILE A 135 20.66 -0.50 5.30
C ILE A 135 20.59 -1.46 4.12
N ASN A 136 20.82 -0.91 2.93
CA ASN A 136 21.10 -1.68 1.72
C ASN A 136 22.58 -1.52 1.39
N ALA A 137 23.25 -2.59 0.98
CA ALA A 137 24.63 -2.53 0.51
C ALA A 137 24.83 -3.40 -0.74
N VAL A 138 25.84 -3.03 -1.51
CA VAL A 138 26.39 -3.80 -2.62
C VAL A 138 27.86 -4.02 -2.35
N LEU A 139 28.30 -5.26 -2.51
CA LEU A 139 29.69 -5.67 -2.40
C LEU A 139 30.03 -6.44 -3.67
N ALA A 140 30.93 -5.89 -4.47
CA ALA A 140 31.57 -6.61 -5.56
C ALA A 140 32.95 -7.09 -5.08
N ILE A 141 33.18 -8.39 -5.24
CA ILE A 141 34.45 -9.03 -4.92
C ILE A 141 34.95 -9.68 -6.20
N MET A 142 36.25 -9.61 -6.43
CA MET A 142 36.88 -10.42 -7.44
C MET A 142 37.66 -11.57 -6.85
N ARG A 143 37.47 -12.75 -7.46
CA ARG A 143 38.13 -14.00 -7.15
C ARG A 143 39.63 -13.81 -7.13
N HIS A 144 40.25 -14.56 -6.22
CA HIS A 144 41.66 -14.79 -6.26
C HIS A 144 42.05 -15.70 -7.44
N TYR A 145 42.83 -15.17 -8.38
CA TYR A 145 43.58 -15.97 -9.35
C TYR A 145 45.02 -16.15 -8.86
N PRO A 146 45.73 -17.23 -9.22
CA PRO A 146 47.09 -17.56 -8.74
C PRO A 146 48.19 -16.58 -9.22
N THR A 147 47.82 -15.34 -9.52
CA THR A 147 48.68 -14.24 -9.97
C THR A 147 48.93 -13.25 -8.84
N ALA A 148 50.10 -12.62 -8.85
CA ALA A 148 50.43 -11.55 -7.90
C ALA A 148 49.73 -10.20 -8.23
N LEU A 149 49.02 -10.14 -9.36
CA LEU A 149 48.35 -8.95 -9.88
C LEU A 149 46.83 -9.15 -9.83
N ILE A 150 46.11 -8.06 -9.60
CA ILE A 150 44.65 -8.03 -9.74
C ILE A 150 44.28 -8.26 -11.20
N ASN A 151 43.26 -9.06 -11.44
CA ASN A 151 42.86 -9.47 -12.78
C ASN A 151 41.37 -9.83 -12.83
N ALA A 152 40.66 -9.28 -13.82
CA ALA A 152 39.25 -9.56 -14.05
C ALA A 152 39.02 -10.00 -15.50
N PRO A 153 37.87 -10.61 -15.80
CA PRO A 153 37.27 -10.48 -17.12
C PRO A 153 36.78 -9.03 -17.25
N ILE A 154 37.38 -8.25 -18.15
CA ILE A 154 37.17 -6.79 -18.25
C ILE A 154 36.27 -6.47 -19.44
N GLY A 155 35.31 -5.56 -19.32
CA GLY A 155 34.51 -5.13 -20.46
C GLY A 155 33.22 -4.44 -20.07
N ILE A 156 32.10 -4.94 -20.59
CA ILE A 156 30.78 -4.38 -20.31
C ILE A 156 29.80 -5.47 -19.90
N VAL A 157 29.14 -5.25 -18.76
CA VAL A 157 28.26 -6.24 -18.14
C VAL A 157 26.97 -5.62 -17.63
N ASP A 158 25.85 -6.31 -17.83
CA ASP A 158 24.54 -5.94 -17.30
C ASP A 158 24.07 -6.94 -16.24
N TYR A 159 24.26 -6.58 -14.97
CA TYR A 159 23.80 -7.37 -13.81
C TYR A 159 22.31 -7.20 -13.48
N GLY A 160 21.56 -6.39 -14.23
CA GLY A 160 20.19 -6.05 -13.86
C GLY A 160 20.09 -5.12 -12.65
N LEU A 161 21.15 -4.34 -12.36
CA LEU A 161 21.25 -3.45 -11.20
C LEU A 161 21.55 -2.01 -11.61
N ALA A 162 20.55 -1.14 -11.50
CA ALA A 162 20.69 0.27 -11.86
C ALA A 162 21.10 1.15 -10.67
N PRO A 163 22.16 1.96 -10.78
CA PRO A 163 22.55 2.86 -9.72
C PRO A 163 21.53 4.00 -9.52
N THR A 164 21.40 4.40 -8.27
CA THR A 164 20.59 5.51 -7.76
C THR A 164 21.41 6.31 -6.76
N VAL A 165 20.96 7.52 -6.41
CA VAL A 165 21.62 8.32 -5.36
C VAL A 165 21.69 7.59 -4.01
N ASN A 166 20.73 6.70 -3.72
CA ASN A 166 20.62 5.99 -2.44
C ASN A 166 20.71 4.46 -2.58
N GLY A 167 21.38 3.96 -3.62
CA GLY A 167 21.63 2.53 -3.81
C GLY A 167 21.29 2.04 -5.18
N TYR A 168 20.74 0.83 -5.28
CA TYR A 168 20.47 0.20 -6.56
C TYR A 168 19.00 -0.16 -6.69
N ILE A 169 18.52 -0.08 -7.93
CA ILE A 169 17.22 -0.57 -8.36
C ILE A 169 17.47 -1.84 -9.16
N PRO A 170 16.94 -3.00 -8.73
CA PRO A 170 17.01 -4.19 -9.52
C PRO A 170 15.94 -4.13 -10.61
N TYR A 171 16.29 -4.66 -11.77
CA TYR A 171 15.40 -4.84 -12.88
C TYR A 171 15.66 -6.19 -13.52
N SER A 172 14.70 -6.65 -14.31
CA SER A 172 14.86 -7.81 -15.16
C SER A 172 14.22 -7.60 -16.52
N TYR A 173 14.71 -8.32 -17.51
CA TYR A 173 14.10 -8.38 -18.82
C TYR A 173 14.40 -9.72 -19.47
N ILE A 174 13.49 -10.11 -20.36
CA ILE A 174 13.69 -11.22 -21.26
C ILE A 174 13.98 -10.67 -22.65
N THR A 175 14.90 -11.31 -23.35
CA THR A 175 15.21 -11.03 -24.75
C THR A 175 15.41 -12.33 -25.51
N ARG A 176 15.48 -12.22 -26.84
CA ARG A 176 15.80 -13.33 -27.74
C ARG A 176 17.16 -13.18 -28.38
N GLU A 177 17.84 -12.06 -28.17
CA GLU A 177 19.16 -11.82 -28.76
C GLU A 177 19.98 -10.86 -27.91
N PHE A 178 21.23 -11.25 -27.67
CA PHE A 178 22.29 -10.36 -27.24
C PHE A 178 23.33 -10.22 -28.35
N LEU A 179 23.86 -9.00 -28.51
CA LEU A 179 24.92 -8.68 -29.45
C LEU A 179 26.03 -7.93 -28.72
N GLY A 180 27.23 -8.51 -28.72
CA GLY A 180 28.47 -7.85 -28.29
C GLY A 180 29.24 -7.36 -29.51
N SER A 181 29.61 -6.09 -29.57
CA SER A 181 30.36 -5.51 -30.68
C SER A 181 31.71 -4.98 -30.21
N ALA A 182 32.77 -5.40 -30.89
CA ALA A 182 34.15 -5.03 -30.60
C ALA A 182 34.84 -4.42 -31.82
N VAL A 183 35.61 -3.35 -31.58
CA VAL A 183 36.57 -2.81 -32.54
C VAL A 183 37.94 -2.80 -31.88
N ILE A 184 38.88 -3.60 -32.39
CA ILE A 184 40.24 -3.74 -31.86
C ILE A 184 41.22 -3.09 -32.82
N ASN A 185 41.80 -1.97 -32.42
CA ASN A 185 42.78 -1.24 -33.22
C ASN A 185 44.21 -1.73 -32.94
N GLU A 186 44.52 -2.04 -31.68
CA GLU A 186 45.81 -2.57 -31.26
C GLU A 186 45.61 -3.48 -30.04
N ALA A 187 46.28 -4.63 -30.01
CA ALA A 187 46.35 -5.51 -28.87
C ALA A 187 47.71 -6.21 -28.83
N VAL A 188 48.52 -5.93 -27.80
CA VAL A 188 49.82 -6.57 -27.58
C VAL A 188 49.76 -7.31 -26.25
N ILE A 189 49.54 -8.62 -26.33
CA ILE A 189 49.20 -9.46 -25.19
C ILE A 189 50.36 -10.40 -24.83
N THR A 190 50.56 -10.65 -23.54
CA THR A 190 51.51 -11.63 -23.02
C THR A 190 50.81 -12.63 -22.12
N THR A 191 51.16 -13.91 -22.24
CA THR A 191 50.61 -14.97 -21.39
C THR A 191 51.17 -14.86 -19.97
N ILE A 192 50.29 -14.86 -18.95
CA ILE A 192 50.68 -15.03 -17.54
C ILE A 192 50.54 -16.49 -17.14
N THR A 193 49.36 -17.08 -17.39
CA THR A 193 49.11 -18.51 -17.18
C THR A 193 48.76 -19.17 -18.52
N ASN A 194 49.29 -20.37 -18.74
CA ASN A 194 49.26 -21.01 -20.05
C ASN A 194 48.02 -21.90 -20.25
N CYS A 195 47.38 -21.83 -21.41
CA CYS A 195 46.41 -22.81 -21.90
C CYS A 195 47.10 -23.58 -23.02
N GLN A 196 47.60 -24.79 -22.72
CA GLN A 196 48.53 -25.53 -23.59
C GLN A 196 48.01 -25.81 -25.00
N SER A 197 46.69 -25.84 -25.19
CA SER A 197 46.03 -26.08 -26.46
C SER A 197 45.96 -24.85 -27.38
N LEU A 198 46.34 -23.67 -26.89
CA LEU A 198 46.20 -22.40 -27.61
C LEU A 198 47.55 -21.66 -27.75
N PRO A 199 47.74 -20.86 -28.81
CA PRO A 199 48.97 -20.11 -28.99
C PRO A 199 49.27 -19.17 -27.82
N PRO A 200 50.54 -19.08 -27.35
CA PRO A 200 50.94 -18.09 -26.38
C PRO A 200 50.71 -16.67 -26.90
N GLY A 201 50.20 -15.78 -26.04
CA GLY A 201 49.81 -14.41 -26.39
C GLY A 201 48.41 -14.29 -26.99
N SER A 202 47.65 -15.37 -27.16
CA SER A 202 46.24 -15.27 -27.50
C SER A 202 45.41 -14.71 -26.34
N PHE A 203 44.27 -14.09 -26.67
CA PHE A 203 43.25 -13.62 -25.73
C PHE A 203 41.86 -13.95 -26.29
N SER A 204 40.79 -13.62 -25.58
CA SER A 204 39.43 -13.82 -26.08
C SER A 204 38.52 -12.63 -25.89
N LEU A 205 37.56 -12.48 -26.80
CA LEU A 205 36.30 -11.77 -26.57
C LEU A 205 35.24 -12.80 -26.19
N GLN A 206 34.50 -12.58 -25.12
CA GLN A 206 33.47 -13.52 -24.66
C GLN A 206 32.14 -12.80 -24.50
N LEU A 207 31.14 -13.19 -25.29
CA LEU A 207 29.75 -12.82 -25.07
C LEU A 207 29.10 -13.95 -24.26
N ASN A 208 28.76 -13.65 -23.01
CA ASN A 208 28.12 -14.57 -22.09
C ASN A 208 26.67 -14.11 -21.84
N ALA A 209 25.73 -15.04 -21.79
CA ALA A 209 24.33 -14.76 -21.48
C ALA A 209 23.66 -15.93 -20.77
N VAL A 210 22.72 -15.64 -19.87
CA VAL A 210 21.91 -16.67 -19.21
C VAL A 210 20.63 -16.93 -19.99
N LEU A 211 20.36 -18.21 -20.26
CA LEU A 211 19.12 -18.72 -20.81
C LEU A 211 18.24 -19.25 -19.69
N GLU A 212 16.96 -18.86 -19.69
CA GLU A 212 15.94 -19.41 -18.82
C GLU A 212 14.85 -20.12 -19.64
N LEU A 213 14.41 -21.26 -19.14
CA LEU A 213 13.27 -22.01 -19.66
C LEU A 213 12.61 -22.83 -18.55
N SER A 214 11.31 -23.11 -18.69
CA SER A 214 10.57 -23.96 -17.75
C SER A 214 10.16 -25.26 -18.43
N VAL A 215 10.42 -26.40 -17.79
CA VAL A 215 10.07 -27.74 -18.29
C VAL A 215 9.36 -28.50 -17.18
N ASN A 216 8.14 -28.99 -17.45
CA ASN A 216 7.31 -29.70 -16.48
C ASN A 216 7.09 -28.91 -15.18
N GLY A 217 6.94 -27.58 -15.29
CA GLY A 217 6.80 -26.68 -14.15
C GLY A 217 8.08 -26.41 -13.33
N HIS A 218 9.25 -26.87 -13.79
CA HIS A 218 10.54 -26.56 -13.16
C HIS A 218 11.36 -25.60 -14.03
N THR A 219 11.81 -24.49 -13.45
CA THR A 219 12.71 -23.53 -14.12
C THR A 219 14.12 -24.08 -14.20
N GLN A 220 14.76 -23.91 -15.35
CA GLN A 220 16.13 -24.28 -15.65
C GLN A 220 16.90 -23.07 -16.19
N TYR A 221 18.17 -23.00 -15.84
CA TYR A 221 19.11 -21.97 -16.26
C TYR A 221 20.30 -22.61 -16.99
N TYR A 222 20.69 -21.99 -18.10
CA TYR A 222 21.88 -22.38 -18.86
C TYR A 222 22.75 -21.15 -19.13
N TRP A 223 24.05 -21.26 -18.86
CA TRP A 223 25.01 -20.21 -19.18
C TRP A 223 25.58 -20.46 -20.58
N LEU A 224 25.33 -19.51 -21.48
CA LEU A 224 25.68 -19.59 -22.89
C LEU A 224 26.89 -18.70 -23.17
N GLN A 225 27.91 -19.24 -23.82
CA GLN A 225 29.09 -18.48 -24.21
C GLN A 225 29.30 -18.53 -25.73
N ASN A 226 29.43 -17.35 -26.35
CA ASN A 226 29.93 -17.17 -27.70
C ASN A 226 31.29 -16.48 -27.60
N VAL A 227 32.35 -17.25 -27.80
CA VAL A 227 33.72 -16.82 -27.56
C VAL A 227 34.47 -16.71 -28.88
N MET A 228 35.22 -15.63 -29.04
CA MET A 228 36.18 -15.47 -30.13
C MET A 228 37.58 -15.41 -29.56
N ILE A 229 38.37 -16.46 -29.79
CA ILE A 229 39.78 -16.52 -29.43
C ILE A 229 40.57 -15.81 -30.53
N ILE A 230 41.47 -14.91 -30.15
CA ILE A 230 42.23 -14.07 -31.06
C ILE A 230 43.72 -14.33 -30.82
N ASP A 231 44.43 -14.70 -31.87
CA ASP A 231 45.89 -14.75 -31.92
C ASP A 231 46.42 -13.52 -32.66
N PRO A 232 46.85 -12.47 -31.93
CA PRO A 232 47.32 -11.24 -32.55
C PRO A 232 48.67 -11.40 -33.25
N LYS A 233 49.44 -12.46 -32.95
CA LYS A 233 50.76 -12.67 -33.55
C LYS A 233 50.64 -13.22 -34.98
N ASN A 234 49.68 -14.13 -35.19
CA ASN A 234 49.47 -14.78 -36.47
C ASN A 234 48.27 -14.21 -37.25
N GLU A 235 47.57 -13.21 -36.69
CA GLU A 235 46.36 -12.59 -37.27
C GLU A 235 45.25 -13.63 -37.56
N LEU A 236 45.06 -14.55 -36.62
CA LEU A 236 44.05 -15.61 -36.70
C LEU A 236 43.01 -15.46 -35.59
N LEU A 237 41.76 -15.81 -35.91
CA LEU A 237 40.66 -15.93 -34.96
C LEU A 237 40.05 -17.32 -34.98
N LEU A 238 39.47 -17.75 -33.86
CA LEU A 238 38.89 -19.07 -33.67
C LEU A 238 37.62 -18.95 -32.82
N PRO A 239 36.43 -19.30 -33.36
CA PRO A 239 35.22 -19.28 -32.57
C PRO A 239 35.11 -20.52 -31.66
N LEU A 240 34.59 -20.32 -30.46
CA LEU A 240 34.29 -21.34 -29.46
C LEU A 240 32.89 -21.07 -28.89
N VAL A 241 32.08 -22.11 -28.75
CA VAL A 241 30.74 -22.05 -28.16
C VAL A 241 30.66 -23.00 -27.00
N ASN A 242 30.15 -22.53 -25.86
CA ASN A 242 29.88 -23.36 -24.69
C ASN A 242 28.44 -23.18 -24.21
N VAL A 243 27.83 -24.26 -23.74
CA VAL A 243 26.55 -24.25 -23.01
C VAL A 243 26.75 -25.01 -21.71
N TRP A 244 26.57 -24.34 -20.59
CA TRP A 244 26.71 -24.90 -19.25
C TRP A 244 25.34 -24.99 -18.57
N ASN A 245 25.08 -26.06 -17.83
CA ASN A 245 23.87 -26.15 -17.02
C ASN A 245 24.15 -25.54 -15.65
N MET A 246 23.46 -24.45 -15.31
CA MET A 246 23.61 -23.76 -14.01
C MET A 246 22.36 -23.93 -13.13
N SER A 247 21.52 -24.94 -13.42
CA SER A 247 20.25 -25.15 -12.73
C SER A 247 20.40 -25.83 -11.36
N SER A 248 21.41 -26.70 -11.14
CA SER A 248 21.75 -27.28 -9.84
C SER A 248 23.08 -28.04 -9.88
N GLU A 249 23.70 -28.31 -8.73
CA GLU A 249 24.98 -29.04 -8.63
C GLU A 249 24.84 -30.52 -9.03
N SER A 250 23.62 -31.06 -8.93
CA SER A 250 23.30 -32.46 -9.22
C SER A 250 22.86 -32.71 -10.67
N LEU A 251 22.63 -31.65 -11.46
CA LEU A 251 22.09 -31.76 -12.81
C LEU A 251 23.21 -31.95 -13.82
N VAL A 252 23.12 -33.06 -14.55
CA VAL A 252 24.04 -33.44 -15.62
C VAL A 252 23.54 -32.90 -16.95
N MET A 253 24.46 -32.35 -17.76
CA MET A 253 24.18 -32.13 -19.18
C MET A 253 24.23 -33.47 -19.91
N ASN A 254 23.07 -34.02 -20.27
CA ASN A 254 22.98 -35.31 -20.91
C ASN A 254 23.12 -35.16 -22.44
N PRO A 255 24.11 -35.84 -23.09
CA PRO A 255 24.36 -35.73 -24.53
C PRO A 255 23.20 -36.18 -25.42
N LEU A 256 22.23 -36.94 -24.89
CA LEU A 256 21.03 -37.34 -25.64
C LEU A 256 20.01 -36.22 -25.79
N TYR A 257 20.10 -35.15 -24.98
CA TYR A 257 19.14 -34.04 -24.98
C TYR A 257 19.70 -32.74 -25.53
N ILE A 258 20.86 -32.77 -26.19
CA ILE A 258 21.49 -31.61 -26.80
C ILE A 258 22.14 -32.02 -28.11
N ILE A 259 21.85 -31.27 -29.18
CA ILE A 259 22.37 -31.53 -30.52
C ILE A 259 22.99 -30.23 -31.06
N GLY A 260 24.16 -30.34 -31.68
CA GLY A 260 24.77 -29.29 -32.49
C GLY A 260 26.04 -29.82 -33.14
N ARG A 261 26.98 -28.96 -33.52
CA ARG A 261 28.27 -29.36 -34.13
C ARG A 261 29.30 -29.92 -33.14
N GLY A 262 29.13 -29.61 -31.86
CA GLY A 262 30.00 -29.98 -30.74
C GLY A 262 29.58 -31.26 -30.03
N SER A 263 30.06 -31.38 -28.79
CA SER A 263 29.79 -32.55 -27.95
C SER A 263 29.73 -32.15 -26.47
N VAL A 264 29.08 -32.98 -25.66
CA VAL A 264 29.10 -32.82 -24.21
C VAL A 264 30.43 -33.34 -23.65
N ILE A 265 31.10 -32.48 -22.88
CA ILE A 265 32.36 -32.76 -22.19
C ILE A 265 32.04 -33.01 -20.71
N ASN A 266 32.52 -34.15 -20.19
CA ASN A 266 32.44 -34.53 -18.77
C ASN A 266 31.05 -34.42 -18.14
N ASN A 267 29.96 -34.53 -18.92
CA ASN A 267 28.59 -34.39 -18.44
C ASN A 267 28.27 -33.02 -17.79
N THR A 268 29.13 -32.01 -18.00
CA THR A 268 29.01 -30.67 -17.38
C THR A 268 28.61 -29.60 -18.39
N ALA A 269 29.18 -29.65 -19.58
CA ALA A 269 28.99 -28.61 -20.59
C ALA A 269 29.01 -29.20 -22.00
N TYR A 270 28.28 -28.57 -22.90
CA TYR A 270 28.40 -28.78 -24.33
C TYR A 270 29.39 -27.75 -24.87
N ALA A 271 30.31 -28.20 -25.72
CA ALA A 271 31.27 -27.30 -26.34
C ALA A 271 31.50 -27.65 -27.82
N TYR A 272 31.69 -26.61 -28.62
CA TYR A 272 32.14 -26.69 -30.00
C TYR A 272 33.26 -25.67 -30.24
N MET A 273 34.29 -26.10 -30.98
CA MET A 273 35.40 -25.24 -31.40
C MET A 273 35.47 -25.27 -32.92
N GLY A 274 35.53 -24.09 -33.54
CA GLY A 274 35.61 -23.95 -34.99
C GLY A 274 37.02 -24.16 -35.53
N ASN A 275 37.27 -23.58 -36.71
CA ASN A 275 38.59 -23.54 -37.32
C ASN A 275 39.19 -22.13 -37.22
N TRP A 276 40.51 -22.06 -37.31
CA TRP A 276 41.22 -20.78 -37.41
C TRP A 276 40.92 -20.10 -38.75
N THR A 277 40.52 -18.83 -38.68
CA THR A 277 40.25 -17.98 -39.84
C THR A 277 41.12 -16.72 -39.75
N PRO A 278 41.71 -16.24 -40.87
CA PRO A 278 42.45 -14.99 -40.88
C PRO A 278 41.58 -13.77 -40.59
N TYR A 279 42.16 -12.76 -39.97
CA TYR A 279 41.56 -11.43 -39.80
C TYR A 279 42.57 -10.31 -40.09
N THR A 280 42.10 -9.07 -40.17
CA THR A 280 42.97 -7.89 -40.33
C THR A 280 42.69 -6.85 -39.26
N THR A 281 43.70 -6.05 -38.89
CA THR A 281 43.54 -4.91 -37.97
C THR A 281 43.29 -3.59 -38.74
N PRO A 282 42.41 -2.70 -38.27
CA PRO A 282 41.54 -2.85 -37.10
C PRO A 282 40.48 -3.94 -37.30
N LEU A 283 40.30 -4.79 -36.27
CA LEU A 283 39.33 -5.87 -36.28
C LEU A 283 37.99 -5.34 -35.79
N ALA A 284 36.99 -5.31 -36.67
CA ALA A 284 35.60 -5.04 -36.30
C ALA A 284 34.79 -6.35 -36.32
N ILE A 285 34.29 -6.76 -35.17
CA ILE A 285 33.59 -8.04 -35.00
C ILE A 285 32.39 -7.90 -34.08
N ASN A 286 31.30 -8.56 -34.43
CA ASN A 286 30.14 -8.73 -33.55
C ASN A 286 29.97 -10.19 -33.22
N LEU A 287 29.72 -10.50 -31.95
CA LEU A 287 29.27 -11.82 -31.50
C LEU A 287 27.78 -11.72 -31.20
N THR A 288 27.02 -12.76 -31.53
CA THR A 288 25.58 -12.80 -31.32
C THR A 288 25.17 -14.14 -30.74
N ILE A 289 24.40 -14.09 -29.66
CA ILE A 289 23.66 -15.24 -29.11
C ILE A 289 22.19 -14.92 -29.33
N SER A 290 21.46 -15.80 -30.01
CA SER A 290 20.01 -15.67 -30.13
C SER A 290 19.27 -16.97 -29.89
N THR A 291 18.02 -16.85 -29.44
CA THR A 291 17.16 -17.98 -29.13
C THR A 291 15.95 -18.01 -30.04
N ASN A 292 15.56 -19.22 -30.42
CA ASN A 292 14.34 -19.47 -31.16
C ASN A 292 13.76 -20.83 -30.75
N ASN A 293 12.66 -21.21 -31.39
CA ASN A 293 12.13 -22.57 -31.31
C ASN A 293 12.21 -23.23 -32.69
N THR A 294 12.59 -24.51 -32.71
CA THR A 294 12.37 -25.38 -33.87
C THR A 294 10.87 -25.44 -34.22
N PRO A 295 10.50 -25.86 -35.45
CA PRO A 295 9.11 -26.15 -35.79
C PRO A 295 8.43 -27.17 -34.87
N ASN A 296 9.22 -28.03 -34.22
CA ASN A 296 8.74 -29.03 -33.27
C ASN A 296 8.64 -28.50 -31.83
N GLY A 297 8.97 -27.24 -31.55
CA GLY A 297 8.87 -26.63 -30.22
C GLY A 297 10.04 -26.92 -29.28
N PHE A 298 11.17 -27.39 -29.80
CA PHE A 298 12.43 -27.49 -29.06
C PHE A 298 13.21 -26.16 -29.11
N PRO A 299 13.86 -25.73 -28.02
CA PRO A 299 14.75 -24.58 -28.00
C PRO A 299 15.91 -24.71 -29.00
N ASP A 300 16.10 -23.69 -29.82
CA ASP A 300 17.26 -23.50 -30.70
C ASP A 300 18.09 -22.31 -30.21
N LEU A 301 19.37 -22.56 -29.94
CA LEU A 301 20.35 -21.58 -29.49
C LEU A 301 21.33 -21.33 -30.63
N LEU A 302 21.28 -20.15 -31.22
CA LEU A 302 22.10 -19.78 -32.37
C LEU A 302 23.28 -18.94 -31.93
N PHE A 303 24.48 -19.42 -32.27
CA PHE A 303 25.74 -18.75 -32.02
C PHE A 303 26.34 -18.30 -33.34
N SER A 304 26.51 -17.00 -33.51
CA SER A 304 27.07 -16.44 -34.76
C SER A 304 28.05 -15.33 -34.47
N TYR A 305 28.92 -15.05 -35.42
CA TYR A 305 29.71 -13.83 -35.43
C TYR A 305 29.55 -13.12 -36.77
N SER A 306 29.80 -11.82 -36.81
CA SER A 306 29.94 -11.09 -38.06
C SER A 306 31.24 -10.32 -38.08
N MET A 307 32.06 -10.54 -39.10
CA MET A 307 33.30 -9.82 -39.34
C MET A 307 33.23 -9.19 -40.73
N ASN A 308 33.58 -7.92 -40.85
CA ASN A 308 33.55 -7.17 -42.13
C ASN A 308 32.19 -7.23 -42.85
N GLY A 309 31.08 -7.25 -42.08
CA GLY A 309 29.71 -7.31 -42.61
C GLY A 309 29.25 -8.71 -43.06
N ILE A 310 30.12 -9.72 -43.02
CA ILE A 310 29.77 -11.11 -43.33
C ILE A 310 29.39 -11.81 -42.02
N LYS A 311 28.18 -12.36 -41.95
CA LYS A 311 27.70 -13.14 -40.82
C LYS A 311 27.97 -14.62 -41.03
N GLU A 312 28.56 -15.28 -40.05
CA GLU A 312 28.83 -16.71 -40.01
C GLU A 312 28.14 -17.36 -38.82
N LEU A 313 27.45 -18.48 -39.08
CA LEU A 313 26.87 -19.32 -38.04
C LEU A 313 27.93 -20.30 -37.53
N VAL A 314 28.32 -20.13 -36.27
CA VAL A 314 29.30 -20.98 -35.59
C VAL A 314 28.67 -22.32 -35.24
N ASP A 315 27.54 -22.28 -34.53
CA ASP A 315 26.78 -23.46 -34.13
C ASP A 315 25.29 -23.14 -33.98
N ASN A 316 24.46 -24.16 -34.14
CA ASN A 316 23.04 -24.14 -33.84
C ASN A 316 22.76 -25.29 -32.88
N VAL A 317 22.63 -24.95 -31.60
CA VAL A 317 22.48 -25.92 -30.51
C VAL A 317 21.02 -26.08 -30.17
N THR A 318 20.45 -27.25 -30.40
CA THR A 318 19.07 -27.58 -30.06
C THR A 318 19.01 -28.36 -28.75
N LEU A 319 18.22 -27.89 -27.79
CA LEU A 319 17.89 -28.65 -26.58
C LEU A 319 16.66 -29.51 -26.83
N LEU A 320 16.76 -30.84 -26.73
CA LEU A 320 15.64 -31.76 -26.98
C LEU A 320 14.70 -31.89 -25.78
N LEU A 321 14.36 -30.75 -25.18
CA LEU A 321 13.42 -30.61 -24.08
C LEU A 321 12.33 -29.66 -24.55
N ARG A 322 11.06 -29.98 -24.32
CA ARG A 322 9.94 -29.10 -24.70
C ARG A 322 9.62 -28.20 -23.52
N PRO A 323 9.93 -26.88 -23.59
CA PRO A 323 9.59 -25.98 -22.52
C PRO A 323 8.09 -25.65 -22.52
N ASP A 324 7.52 -25.52 -21.33
CA ASP A 324 6.20 -24.93 -21.11
C ASP A 324 6.27 -23.39 -21.20
N TRP A 325 7.46 -22.83 -20.97
CA TRP A 325 7.78 -21.40 -21.12
C TRP A 325 9.25 -21.20 -21.50
N GLY A 326 9.54 -20.22 -22.34
CA GLY A 326 10.89 -20.02 -22.92
C GLY A 326 11.03 -20.65 -24.31
N PRO A 327 12.25 -20.71 -24.85
CA PRO A 327 13.53 -20.25 -24.31
C PRO A 327 13.71 -18.72 -24.39
N TYR A 328 14.13 -18.09 -23.31
CA TYR A 328 14.47 -16.65 -23.30
C TYR A 328 15.87 -16.44 -22.73
N LEU A 329 16.60 -15.49 -23.30
CA LEU A 329 17.78 -14.93 -22.65
C LEU A 329 17.31 -13.95 -21.59
N VAL A 330 17.91 -13.97 -20.41
CA VAL A 330 17.40 -13.24 -19.24
C VAL A 330 18.53 -12.50 -18.55
N VAL A 331 18.23 -11.27 -18.14
CA VAL A 331 18.96 -10.55 -17.10
C VAL A 331 17.99 -10.32 -15.95
N ASN A 332 18.39 -10.62 -14.72
CA ASN A 332 17.58 -10.44 -13.53
C ASN A 332 18.46 -10.08 -12.32
N GLY A 333 18.43 -8.80 -11.92
CA GLY A 333 19.19 -8.33 -10.76
C GLY A 333 18.47 -8.50 -9.42
N SER A 334 17.30 -9.13 -9.39
CA SER A 334 16.54 -9.39 -8.15
C SER A 334 16.66 -10.82 -7.64
N GLU A 335 17.24 -11.71 -8.44
CA GLU A 335 17.36 -13.14 -8.15
C GLU A 335 18.72 -13.66 -8.60
N TYR A 336 19.14 -14.78 -8.02
CA TYR A 336 20.29 -15.56 -8.46
C TYR A 336 19.79 -16.87 -9.03
N SER A 337 20.60 -17.51 -9.87
CA SER A 337 20.36 -18.92 -10.23
C SER A 337 20.31 -19.79 -8.95
N PRO A 338 19.73 -21.00 -9.01
CA PRO A 338 19.71 -21.91 -7.85
C PRO A 338 21.10 -22.25 -7.30
N LEU A 339 22.15 -22.03 -8.07
CA LEU A 339 23.56 -22.21 -7.70
C LEU A 339 24.23 -20.96 -7.11
N GLY A 340 23.51 -19.84 -7.02
CA GLY A 340 24.04 -18.58 -6.50
C GLY A 340 24.79 -17.71 -7.53
N TYR A 341 24.83 -18.10 -8.81
CA TYR A 341 25.37 -17.25 -9.89
C TYR A 341 24.41 -16.14 -10.28
N LEU A 342 24.97 -15.04 -10.78
CA LEU A 342 24.20 -13.93 -11.31
C LEU A 342 23.42 -14.36 -12.57
N ILE A 343 22.28 -13.71 -12.80
CA ILE A 343 21.50 -13.87 -14.03
C ILE A 343 21.77 -12.60 -14.84
N ASP A 344 22.86 -12.62 -15.60
CA ASP A 344 23.40 -11.43 -16.26
C ASP A 344 23.72 -11.66 -17.75
N SER A 345 24.24 -10.61 -18.37
CA SER A 345 24.83 -10.68 -19.71
C SER A 345 26.14 -9.90 -19.73
N GLU A 346 27.15 -10.47 -20.35
CA GLU A 346 28.52 -9.97 -20.29
C GLU A 346 29.15 -9.95 -21.68
N PHE A 347 29.84 -8.87 -22.03
CA PHE A 347 30.76 -8.86 -23.16
C PHE A 347 32.13 -8.37 -22.71
N ILE A 348 33.05 -9.32 -22.54
CA ILE A 348 34.33 -9.10 -21.87
C ILE A 348 35.51 -9.48 -22.75
N ILE A 349 36.69 -9.01 -22.35
CA ILE A 349 38.00 -9.46 -22.78
C ILE A 349 38.70 -10.20 -21.65
N GLY A 350 39.34 -11.32 -21.97
CA GLY A 350 40.07 -12.14 -21.00
C GLY A 350 41.13 -13.00 -21.67
N GLY A 351 41.69 -13.95 -20.91
CA GLY A 351 42.54 -15.00 -21.48
C GLY A 351 41.82 -15.86 -22.53
N PRO A 352 42.56 -16.67 -23.29
CA PRO A 352 42.02 -17.36 -24.47
C PRO A 352 41.19 -18.62 -24.16
N GLY A 353 41.21 -19.10 -22.91
CA GLY A 353 40.51 -20.30 -22.45
C GLY A 353 41.23 -20.96 -21.27
N CYS A 354 40.74 -22.10 -20.79
CA CYS A 354 41.33 -22.88 -19.69
C CYS A 354 41.44 -22.13 -18.34
N GLY A 355 40.68 -21.06 -18.12
CA GLY A 355 40.86 -20.16 -16.96
C GLY A 355 42.19 -19.38 -17.01
N ALA A 356 42.76 -19.18 -18.19
CA ALA A 356 44.03 -18.48 -18.36
C ALA A 356 43.91 -16.97 -18.08
N THR A 357 45.02 -16.40 -17.61
CA THR A 357 45.22 -14.98 -17.39
C THR A 357 46.26 -14.46 -18.36
N VAL A 358 45.98 -13.30 -18.94
CA VAL A 358 46.91 -12.60 -19.83
C VAL A 358 47.19 -11.17 -19.36
N PHE A 359 48.28 -10.58 -19.85
CA PHE A 359 48.70 -9.22 -19.57
C PHE A 359 48.58 -8.37 -20.82
N ALA A 360 47.87 -7.25 -20.75
CA ALA A 360 47.84 -6.26 -21.82
C ALA A 360 49.05 -5.33 -21.72
N ASN A 361 50.07 -5.53 -22.56
CA ASN A 361 51.16 -4.55 -22.68
C ASN A 361 50.64 -3.27 -23.36
N LYS A 362 49.77 -3.46 -24.36
CA LYS A 362 49.02 -2.40 -25.02
C LYS A 362 47.65 -2.93 -25.40
N ILE A 363 46.64 -2.09 -25.24
CA ILE A 363 45.32 -2.34 -25.80
C ILE A 363 44.69 -1.01 -26.19
N ASN A 364 44.06 -1.01 -27.36
CA ASN A 364 43.21 0.06 -27.84
C ASN A 364 42.02 -0.59 -28.56
N ALA A 365 40.94 -0.77 -27.81
CA ALA A 365 39.73 -1.39 -28.32
C ALA A 365 38.49 -0.64 -27.82
N SER A 366 37.33 -0.88 -28.44
CA SER A 366 36.04 -0.48 -27.89
C SER A 366 35.10 -1.67 -27.85
N LEU A 367 34.36 -1.81 -26.75
CA LEU A 367 33.33 -2.84 -26.56
C LEU A 367 31.96 -2.17 -26.38
N SER A 368 30.93 -2.85 -26.84
CA SER A 368 29.53 -2.45 -26.62
C SER A 368 28.62 -3.66 -26.55
N LEU A 369 27.55 -3.56 -25.76
CA LEU A 369 26.62 -4.65 -25.51
C LEU A 369 25.17 -4.19 -25.71
N TYR A 370 24.43 -4.98 -26.48
CA TYR A 370 23.07 -4.71 -26.89
C TYR A 370 22.16 -5.91 -26.67
N TYR A 371 20.88 -5.64 -26.44
CA TYR A 371 19.82 -6.63 -26.39
C TYR A 371 18.71 -6.28 -27.39
N LEU A 372 17.97 -7.29 -27.85
CA LEU A 372 16.81 -7.07 -28.71
C LEU A 372 15.58 -6.74 -27.86
N GLY A 373 15.10 -5.50 -27.96
CA GLY A 373 13.90 -5.05 -27.24
C GLY A 373 12.59 -5.41 -27.94
N PRO A 374 11.44 -5.14 -27.30
CA PRO A 374 10.11 -5.55 -27.79
C PRO A 374 9.73 -4.99 -29.17
N SER A 375 10.34 -3.88 -29.59
CA SER A 375 10.13 -3.28 -30.90
C SER A 375 10.94 -3.94 -32.04
N ASN A 376 11.57 -5.10 -31.79
CA ASN A 376 12.54 -5.74 -32.69
C ASN A 376 13.69 -4.80 -33.10
N LYS A 377 14.14 -3.97 -32.16
CA LYS A 377 15.32 -3.10 -32.34
C LYS A 377 16.34 -3.44 -31.27
N LEU A 378 17.61 -3.36 -31.63
CA LEU A 378 18.70 -3.45 -30.68
C LEU A 378 18.75 -2.18 -29.83
N PHE A 379 18.76 -2.37 -28.52
CA PHE A 379 18.98 -1.31 -27.54
C PHE A 379 20.30 -1.60 -26.81
N PRO A 380 21.08 -0.56 -26.47
CA PRO A 380 22.15 -0.73 -25.49
C PRO A 380 21.59 -1.33 -24.20
N VAL A 381 22.36 -2.14 -23.50
CA VAL A 381 21.92 -2.65 -22.18
C VAL A 381 21.58 -1.49 -21.24
N PRO A 382 20.57 -1.65 -20.36
CA PRO A 382 20.03 -0.53 -19.61
C PRO A 382 21.07 0.16 -18.72
N THR A 383 21.90 -0.63 -18.02
CA THR A 383 23.02 -0.18 -17.20
C THR A 383 24.26 -1.05 -17.43
N ALA A 384 25.43 -0.58 -17.00
CA ALA A 384 26.69 -1.23 -17.34
C ALA A 384 27.70 -1.26 -16.18
N TRP A 385 28.41 -2.38 -16.07
CA TRP A 385 29.47 -2.68 -15.12
C TRP A 385 30.74 -3.08 -15.87
N SER A 386 31.89 -2.92 -15.22
CA SER A 386 33.20 -3.04 -15.86
C SER A 386 33.73 -4.47 -15.96
N PHE A 387 33.18 -5.43 -15.21
CA PHE A 387 33.80 -6.76 -15.14
C PHE A 387 32.77 -7.90 -15.17
N GLY A 388 33.18 -9.04 -15.73
CA GLY A 388 32.42 -10.29 -15.73
C GLY A 388 32.54 -11.04 -14.40
N SER A 389 31.49 -11.74 -14.03
CA SER A 389 31.35 -12.49 -12.79
C SER A 389 31.56 -13.99 -12.96
N ASP A 390 31.07 -14.56 -14.06
CA ASP A 390 30.98 -16.02 -14.21
C ASP A 390 32.18 -16.66 -14.93
N THR A 391 32.89 -15.90 -15.78
CA THR A 391 34.00 -16.45 -16.56
C THR A 391 35.32 -16.55 -15.78
N GLY A 392 36.07 -17.62 -16.07
CA GLY A 392 37.34 -17.92 -15.43
C GLY A 392 38.55 -17.26 -16.11
N GLU A 393 38.42 -16.79 -17.35
CA GLU A 393 39.53 -16.16 -18.06
C GLU A 393 39.65 -14.67 -17.75
N THR A 394 40.86 -14.22 -17.44
CA THR A 394 41.09 -12.84 -16.98
C THR A 394 42.19 -12.12 -17.72
N ILE A 395 42.20 -10.80 -17.58
CA ILE A 395 43.22 -9.92 -18.12
C ILE A 395 43.74 -8.99 -17.01
N VAL A 396 45.01 -8.61 -17.14
CA VAL A 396 45.69 -7.64 -16.30
C VAL A 396 46.05 -6.40 -17.13
N ASN A 397 46.08 -5.25 -16.47
CA ASN A 397 46.47 -3.94 -16.98
C ASN A 397 45.51 -3.45 -18.07
N VAL A 398 44.20 -3.61 -17.85
CA VAL A 398 43.16 -3.03 -18.70
C VAL A 398 42.20 -2.20 -17.85
N GLY A 399 42.04 -0.94 -18.24
CA GLY A 399 41.01 -0.06 -17.70
C GLY A 399 40.04 0.39 -18.79
N GLU A 400 38.85 0.79 -18.36
CA GLU A 400 37.73 1.20 -19.19
C GLU A 400 37.44 2.69 -19.07
N GLU A 401 37.24 3.33 -20.22
CA GLU A 401 36.72 4.68 -20.33
C GLU A 401 35.35 4.63 -21.00
N VAL A 402 34.31 5.13 -20.33
CA VAL A 402 32.97 5.21 -20.92
C VAL A 402 32.95 6.28 -22.02
N ILE A 403 32.58 5.88 -23.24
CA ILE A 403 32.49 6.77 -24.40
C ILE A 403 31.07 6.88 -24.98
N GLY A 404 30.11 6.14 -24.41
CA GLY A 404 28.70 6.22 -24.78
C GLY A 404 27.83 5.23 -23.98
N PRO A 405 26.49 5.24 -24.21
CA PRO A 405 25.57 4.31 -23.56
C PRO A 405 25.89 2.88 -23.92
N ALA A 406 26.21 2.07 -22.91
CA ALA A 406 26.76 0.74 -23.04
C ALA A 406 27.94 0.63 -24.03
N VAL A 407 28.82 1.64 -24.08
CA VAL A 407 30.04 1.61 -24.90
C VAL A 407 31.24 2.05 -24.06
N VAL A 408 32.26 1.19 -24.02
CA VAL A 408 33.53 1.47 -23.34
C VAL A 408 34.70 1.39 -24.31
N LYS A 409 35.71 2.23 -24.07
CA LYS A 409 37.03 2.13 -24.66
C LYS A 409 37.95 1.45 -23.66
N LEU A 410 38.67 0.44 -24.13
CA LEU A 410 39.69 -0.27 -23.38
C LEU A 410 41.06 0.35 -23.64
N MET A 411 41.81 0.56 -22.57
CA MET A 411 43.19 1.04 -22.61
C MET A 411 44.04 0.36 -21.55
N ALA A 412 45.36 0.37 -21.75
CA ALA A 412 46.28 -0.13 -20.73
C ALA A 412 46.18 0.74 -19.46
N GLY A 413 45.90 0.12 -18.32
CA GLY A 413 45.69 0.83 -17.05
C GLY A 413 45.15 -0.06 -15.95
N ASN A 414 44.93 0.53 -14.76
CA ASN A 414 44.39 -0.19 -13.61
C ASN A 414 42.94 -0.58 -13.84
N GLU A 415 42.58 -1.77 -13.37
CA GLU A 415 41.24 -2.32 -13.38
C GLU A 415 40.33 -1.53 -12.44
N TYR A 416 39.12 -1.22 -12.90
CA TYR A 416 38.06 -0.67 -12.07
C TYR A 416 36.96 -1.73 -11.91
N LEU A 417 36.50 -2.00 -10.69
CA LEU A 417 35.61 -3.13 -10.39
C LEU A 417 34.25 -2.64 -9.91
N GLY A 418 33.50 -1.93 -10.75
CA GLY A 418 32.28 -1.29 -10.29
C GLY A 418 31.36 -0.84 -11.43
N PRO A 419 30.33 -0.05 -11.11
CA PRO A 419 29.42 0.47 -12.12
C PRO A 419 30.15 1.48 -13.01
N LEU A 420 29.96 1.35 -14.32
CA LEU A 420 30.52 2.26 -15.33
C LEU A 420 29.68 3.54 -15.36
N THR A 421 30.13 4.55 -14.63
CA THR A 421 29.39 5.81 -14.50
C THR A 421 29.23 6.48 -15.88
N ASN A 422 28.02 6.93 -16.20
CA ASN A 422 27.61 7.50 -17.50
C ASN A 422 27.45 6.49 -18.66
N ALA A 423 27.60 5.19 -18.43
CA ALA A 423 27.32 4.19 -19.45
C ALA A 423 25.83 3.79 -19.50
N ASP A 424 25.02 4.26 -18.55
CA ASP A 424 23.60 3.92 -18.45
C ASP A 424 22.79 4.47 -19.63
N TYR A 425 22.17 3.58 -20.40
CA TYR A 425 21.22 3.95 -21.43
C TYR A 425 19.86 4.31 -20.85
N ILE A 426 19.44 3.60 -19.80
CA ILE A 426 18.16 3.81 -19.12
C ILE A 426 18.41 4.22 -17.67
N SER A 427 17.70 5.25 -17.26
CA SER A 427 17.51 5.63 -15.87
C SER A 427 16.09 5.26 -15.43
N PHE A 428 15.93 4.79 -14.21
CA PHE A 428 14.63 4.36 -13.70
C PHE A 428 13.98 5.45 -12.86
N LEU A 429 12.73 5.77 -13.16
CA LEU A 429 11.87 6.59 -12.31
C LEU A 429 10.91 5.68 -11.55
N VAL A 430 11.17 5.47 -10.27
CA VAL A 430 10.25 4.77 -9.38
C VAL A 430 9.31 5.77 -8.77
N ILE A 431 8.01 5.58 -8.95
CA ILE A 431 6.97 6.37 -8.30
C ILE A 431 6.21 5.49 -7.32
N ASN A 432 6.05 5.96 -6.09
CA ASN A 432 5.30 5.29 -5.03
C ASN A 432 4.12 6.15 -4.59
N ASN A 433 2.94 5.53 -4.49
CA ASN A 433 1.69 6.18 -4.10
C ASN A 433 1.33 7.41 -4.96
N TYR A 434 1.66 7.38 -6.24
CA TYR A 434 1.28 8.43 -7.17
C TYR A 434 -0.21 8.30 -7.50
N LEU A 435 -0.97 9.40 -7.42
CA LEU A 435 -2.40 9.38 -7.70
C LEU A 435 -2.65 9.61 -9.20
N LEU A 436 -3.07 8.56 -9.91
CA LEU A 436 -3.41 8.58 -11.32
C LEU A 436 -4.90 8.23 -11.50
N ASN A 437 -5.69 9.16 -12.07
CA ASN A 437 -7.13 8.98 -12.33
C ASN A 437 -7.93 8.47 -11.13
N GLY A 438 -7.64 8.98 -9.92
CA GLY A 438 -8.32 8.58 -8.69
C GLY A 438 -7.81 7.30 -8.04
N THR A 439 -6.79 6.65 -8.61
CA THR A 439 -6.18 5.43 -8.07
C THR A 439 -4.72 5.67 -7.70
N PHE A 440 -4.32 5.20 -6.52
CA PHE A 440 -2.91 5.21 -6.14
C PHE A 440 -2.17 4.10 -6.88
N ILE A 441 -1.08 4.46 -7.55
CA ILE A 441 -0.21 3.54 -8.26
C ILE A 441 1.21 3.61 -7.72
N SER A 442 1.90 2.49 -7.79
CA SER A 442 3.35 2.44 -7.65
C SER A 442 3.90 1.74 -8.89
N ALA A 443 4.88 2.35 -9.54
CA ALA A 443 5.41 1.87 -10.81
C ALA A 443 6.89 2.23 -10.97
N GLY A 444 7.61 1.34 -11.65
CA GLY A 444 8.96 1.57 -12.11
C GLY A 444 8.96 1.90 -13.59
N ILE A 445 9.41 3.09 -13.96
CA ILE A 445 9.31 3.60 -15.32
C ILE A 445 10.73 3.72 -15.89
N PRO A 446 11.11 2.89 -16.89
CA PRO A 446 12.36 3.07 -17.60
C PRO A 446 12.30 4.33 -18.48
N VAL A 447 13.27 5.21 -18.31
CA VAL A 447 13.38 6.47 -19.04
C VAL A 447 14.78 6.58 -19.63
N LEU A 448 14.88 7.00 -20.90
CA LEU A 448 16.17 7.25 -21.55
C LEU A 448 17.00 8.25 -20.72
N THR A 449 18.25 7.89 -20.40
CA THR A 449 19.17 8.76 -19.66
C THR A 449 19.34 10.11 -20.39
N GLY A 450 19.39 11.20 -19.63
CA GLY A 450 19.41 12.59 -20.11
C GLY A 450 18.04 13.18 -20.43
N SER A 451 16.95 12.40 -20.37
CA SER A 451 15.60 12.94 -20.55
C SER A 451 15.19 13.83 -19.37
N ARG A 452 14.28 14.77 -19.61
CA ARG A 452 13.64 15.55 -18.54
C ARG A 452 12.24 15.03 -18.30
N VAL A 453 11.93 14.75 -17.04
CA VAL A 453 10.61 14.26 -16.63
C VAL A 453 9.91 15.35 -15.84
N LEU A 454 8.77 15.79 -16.35
CA LEU A 454 7.87 16.69 -15.64
C LEU A 454 6.77 15.86 -14.98
N LEU A 455 6.74 15.91 -13.65
CA LEU A 455 5.71 15.29 -12.82
C LEU A 455 4.85 16.37 -12.21
N THR A 456 3.55 16.24 -12.40
CA THR A 456 2.55 17.12 -11.81
C THR A 456 1.56 16.28 -11.02
N THR A 457 1.19 16.74 -9.83
CA THR A 457 0.13 16.11 -9.03
C THR A 457 -0.74 17.18 -8.39
N GLU A 458 -2.03 16.93 -8.28
CA GLU A 458 -2.95 17.83 -7.58
C GLU A 458 -2.71 17.77 -6.06
N ARG A 459 -2.64 18.93 -5.40
CA ARG A 459 -2.43 18.97 -3.94
C ARG A 459 -3.64 18.49 -3.13
N VAL A 460 -4.84 18.61 -3.69
CA VAL A 460 -6.08 18.20 -3.04
C VAL A 460 -6.94 17.51 -4.09
N VAL A 461 -7.30 16.26 -3.85
CA VAL A 461 -8.16 15.49 -4.75
C VAL A 461 -9.39 15.03 -3.98
N ASN A 462 -10.56 15.45 -4.45
CA ASN A 462 -11.85 15.02 -3.94
C ASN A 462 -12.39 13.89 -4.82
N PHE A 463 -12.67 12.74 -4.22
CA PHE A 463 -13.17 11.57 -4.95
C PHE A 463 -14.69 11.64 -5.24
N GLY A 464 -15.39 12.67 -4.75
CA GLY A 464 -16.83 12.86 -4.96
C GLY A 464 -17.71 11.98 -4.06
N ASN A 465 -17.13 11.10 -3.26
CA ASN A 465 -17.83 10.18 -2.35
C ASN A 465 -17.63 10.57 -0.88
N ASN A 466 -17.59 11.87 -0.57
CA ASN A 466 -17.32 12.39 0.78
C ASN A 466 -15.95 11.95 1.36
N THR A 467 -15.01 11.59 0.48
CA THR A 467 -13.61 11.33 0.79
C THR A 467 -12.73 12.27 -0.03
N LEU A 468 -11.70 12.84 0.60
CA LEU A 468 -10.65 13.57 -0.12
C LEU A 468 -9.27 13.14 0.38
N VAL A 469 -8.25 13.40 -0.43
CA VAL A 469 -6.85 13.27 -0.03
C VAL A 469 -6.13 14.59 -0.26
N ARG A 470 -5.18 14.89 0.63
CA ARG A 470 -4.28 16.04 0.50
C ARG A 470 -2.84 15.54 0.45
N LEU A 471 -2.09 16.02 -0.51
CA LEU A 471 -0.66 15.78 -0.59
C LEU A 471 0.04 16.51 0.56
N THR A 472 0.70 15.78 1.44
CA THR A 472 1.45 16.34 2.58
C THR A 472 2.93 16.54 2.28
N GLY A 473 3.47 15.79 1.31
CA GLY A 473 4.85 15.96 0.88
C GLY A 473 5.22 15.03 -0.27
N ILE A 474 6.27 15.40 -0.99
CA ILE A 474 6.93 14.57 -2.00
C ILE A 474 8.35 14.33 -1.52
N TRP A 475 8.80 13.09 -1.60
CA TRP A 475 10.17 12.69 -1.28
C TRP A 475 10.84 12.18 -2.55
N VAL A 476 12.05 12.66 -2.84
CA VAL A 476 12.88 12.23 -3.97
C VAL A 476 14.18 11.70 -3.38
N ASN A 477 14.49 10.42 -3.63
CA ASN A 477 15.63 9.73 -3.05
C ASN A 477 15.73 10.00 -1.54
N GLY A 478 14.62 9.76 -0.81
CA GLY A 478 14.59 9.95 0.64
C GLY A 478 14.77 11.39 1.14
N MET A 479 14.76 12.40 0.26
CA MET A 479 14.83 13.81 0.63
C MET A 479 13.51 14.53 0.34
N PRO A 480 12.99 15.37 1.26
CA PRO A 480 11.71 16.05 1.05
C PRO A 480 11.84 17.19 0.04
N VAL A 481 10.82 17.37 -0.79
CA VAL A 481 10.73 18.43 -1.81
C VAL A 481 9.48 19.27 -1.58
N ASN A 482 9.64 20.60 -1.58
CA ASN A 482 8.57 21.54 -1.23
C ASN A 482 7.62 21.90 -2.39
N ASN A 483 7.92 21.47 -3.61
CA ASN A 483 7.16 21.81 -4.82
C ASN A 483 6.16 20.71 -5.20
N SER A 484 4.97 21.07 -5.67
CA SER A 484 3.95 20.13 -6.20
C SER A 484 4.10 19.81 -7.70
N SER A 485 5.02 20.51 -8.37
CA SER A 485 5.48 20.23 -9.73
C SER A 485 6.98 20.04 -9.66
N LEU A 486 7.46 18.94 -10.23
CA LEU A 486 8.87 18.58 -10.21
C LEU A 486 9.34 18.28 -11.63
N GLU A 487 10.38 18.98 -12.05
CA GLU A 487 11.14 18.65 -13.24
C GLU A 487 12.42 17.93 -12.81
N LEU A 488 12.59 16.68 -13.26
CA LEU A 488 13.77 15.87 -13.00
C LEU A 488 14.57 15.70 -14.28
N LEU A 489 15.87 15.98 -14.23
CA LEU A 489 16.81 15.53 -15.26
C LEU A 489 17.24 14.10 -14.92
N MET A 490 16.94 13.15 -15.78
CA MET A 490 17.26 11.73 -15.62
C MET A 490 18.75 11.46 -15.91
N ASN A 491 19.64 11.98 -15.08
CA ASN A 491 21.09 11.71 -15.09
C ASN A 491 21.48 10.50 -14.22
N GLY A 492 20.48 9.72 -13.80
CA GLY A 492 20.55 8.61 -12.89
C GLY A 492 19.13 8.21 -12.48
N SER A 493 19.00 7.10 -11.77
CA SER A 493 17.69 6.62 -11.36
C SER A 493 17.19 7.32 -10.09
N TYR A 494 15.87 7.56 -10.01
CA TYR A 494 15.20 8.30 -8.94
C TYR A 494 14.06 7.49 -8.33
N VAL A 495 13.95 7.55 -7.01
CA VAL A 495 12.83 7.00 -6.24
C VAL A 495 12.01 8.13 -5.66
N MET A 496 10.75 8.23 -6.08
CA MET A 496 9.79 9.24 -5.67
C MET A 496 8.70 8.63 -4.82
N SER A 497 8.40 9.25 -3.68
CA SER A 497 7.30 8.84 -2.81
C SER A 497 6.38 10.01 -2.50
N TYR A 498 5.09 9.80 -2.74
CA TYR A 498 4.05 10.79 -2.47
C TYR A 498 3.34 10.44 -1.15
N ASN A 499 3.36 11.38 -0.21
CA ASN A 499 2.70 11.20 1.07
C ASN A 499 1.34 11.89 1.03
N TRP A 500 0.29 11.14 1.34
CA TRP A 500 -1.08 11.61 1.30
C TRP A 500 -1.74 11.50 2.67
N ALA A 501 -2.43 12.55 3.08
CA ALA A 501 -3.34 12.54 4.21
C ALA A 501 -4.78 12.36 3.69
N ARG A 502 -5.49 11.35 4.18
CA ARG A 502 -6.89 11.09 3.84
C ARG A 502 -7.81 11.84 4.80
N TYR A 503 -8.90 12.37 4.27
CA TYR A 503 -9.93 13.07 5.04
C TYR A 503 -11.31 12.53 4.68
N TYR A 504 -12.21 12.52 5.66
CA TYR A 504 -13.61 12.18 5.49
C TYR A 504 -14.50 13.38 5.85
N TRP A 505 -15.60 13.53 5.14
CA TRP A 505 -16.59 14.56 5.44
C TRP A 505 -17.45 14.13 6.63
N LEU A 506 -17.56 15.02 7.62
CA LEU A 506 -18.54 14.97 8.69
C LEU A 506 -19.68 15.94 8.33
N GLN A 507 -20.88 15.42 8.15
CA GLN A 507 -22.09 16.21 7.96
C GLN A 507 -22.88 16.24 9.27
N VAL A 508 -23.00 17.42 9.89
CA VAL A 508 -23.83 17.63 11.08
C VAL A 508 -25.16 18.25 10.65
N ILE A 509 -26.25 17.60 11.04
CA ILE A 509 -27.64 18.06 10.81
C ILE A 509 -28.24 18.38 12.17
N ASP A 510 -28.50 19.66 12.42
CA ASP A 510 -28.97 20.14 13.71
C ASP A 510 -29.97 21.29 13.51
N GLU A 511 -31.25 21.01 13.75
CA GLU A 511 -32.34 22.00 13.62
C GLU A 511 -32.13 23.23 14.52
N SER A 512 -31.46 23.03 15.66
CA SER A 512 -31.16 24.10 16.59
C SER A 512 -30.07 25.06 16.12
N ASN A 513 -29.32 24.69 15.06
CA ASN A 513 -28.16 25.40 14.54
C ASN A 513 -27.04 25.66 15.55
N GLN A 514 -26.99 24.91 16.67
CA GLN A 514 -25.97 25.11 17.70
C GLN A 514 -24.60 24.58 17.29
N VAL A 515 -24.54 23.49 16.51
CA VAL A 515 -23.28 22.81 16.15
C VAL A 515 -23.18 22.47 14.66
N THR A 516 -23.99 23.09 13.79
CA THR A 516 -23.91 22.89 12.33
C THR A 516 -22.56 23.30 11.75
N ASN A 517 -21.86 24.25 12.39
CA ASN A 517 -20.49 24.69 12.05
C ASN A 517 -19.42 23.61 12.25
N MET A 518 -19.75 22.49 12.91
CA MET A 518 -18.85 21.34 13.06
C MET A 518 -18.80 20.47 11.79
N SER A 519 -19.66 20.73 10.79
CA SER A 519 -19.59 20.04 9.50
C SER A 519 -18.31 20.41 8.76
N GLY A 520 -17.59 19.43 8.21
CA GLY A 520 -16.31 19.69 7.56
C GLY A 520 -15.49 18.46 7.19
N TRP A 521 -14.31 18.71 6.62
CA TRP A 521 -13.32 17.68 6.33
C TRP A 521 -12.43 17.43 7.54
N TYR A 522 -12.44 16.21 8.05
CA TYR A 522 -11.60 15.79 9.18
C TYR A 522 -10.60 14.73 8.74
N LEU A 523 -9.40 14.76 9.31
CA LEU A 523 -8.35 13.80 9.02
C LEU A 523 -8.82 12.39 9.40
N ALA A 524 -8.56 11.40 8.55
CA ALA A 524 -8.87 10.02 8.85
C ALA A 524 -8.15 9.58 10.15
N ASN A 525 -8.85 8.80 10.96
CA ASN A 525 -8.48 8.36 12.31
C ASN A 525 -8.35 9.47 13.35
N SER A 526 -8.76 10.71 13.05
CA SER A 526 -8.89 11.76 14.07
C SER A 526 -10.14 11.54 14.94
N ILE A 527 -10.12 12.15 16.12
CA ILE A 527 -11.24 12.14 17.06
C ILE A 527 -11.92 13.51 17.04
N VAL A 528 -13.24 13.53 16.92
CA VAL A 528 -14.05 14.75 16.99
C VAL A 528 -15.01 14.64 18.17
N ASN A 529 -15.02 15.65 19.03
CA ASN A 529 -15.95 15.75 20.15
C ASN A 529 -16.99 16.84 19.86
N ILE A 530 -18.26 16.49 19.90
CA ILE A 530 -19.38 17.40 19.69
C ILE A 530 -20.23 17.39 20.96
N THR A 531 -20.43 18.57 21.54
CA THR A 531 -21.28 18.77 22.71
C THR A 531 -22.36 19.77 22.39
N VAL A 532 -23.63 19.40 22.61
CA VAL A 532 -24.77 20.30 22.44
C VAL A 532 -24.79 21.28 23.61
N PRO A 533 -24.53 22.59 23.41
CA PRO A 533 -24.33 23.53 24.51
C PRO A 533 -25.57 23.75 25.37
N LYS A 534 -26.74 23.90 24.74
CA LYS A 534 -28.04 24.02 25.41
C LYS A 534 -28.92 22.85 25.03
N THR A 535 -29.30 22.04 26.02
CA THR A 535 -30.21 20.90 25.83
C THR A 535 -31.69 21.30 25.77
N ALA A 536 -32.01 22.57 26.05
CA ALA A 536 -33.33 23.15 25.83
C ALA A 536 -33.20 24.55 25.21
N ILE A 537 -33.91 24.80 24.12
CA ILE A 537 -33.98 26.12 23.45
C ILE A 537 -35.41 26.62 23.48
N TYR A 538 -35.63 27.76 24.11
CA TYR A 538 -36.92 28.41 24.18
C TYR A 538 -37.06 29.46 23.08
N PHE A 539 -38.18 29.43 22.36
CA PHE A 539 -38.49 30.39 21.29
C PHE A 539 -39.35 31.58 21.75
N ASN A 540 -39.59 31.72 23.05
CA ASN A 540 -40.40 32.79 23.66
C ASN A 540 -41.85 32.90 23.13
N ASN A 541 -42.41 31.78 22.66
CA ASN A 541 -43.79 31.65 22.17
C ASN A 541 -44.42 30.33 22.66
N ASP A 542 -44.15 29.96 23.91
CA ASP A 542 -44.58 28.70 24.52
C ASP A 542 -44.15 27.45 23.74
N THR A 543 -43.09 27.57 22.93
CA THR A 543 -42.45 26.46 22.20
C THR A 543 -40.99 26.34 22.61
N ARG A 544 -40.50 25.11 22.75
CA ARG A 544 -39.08 24.81 22.93
C ARG A 544 -38.63 23.59 22.12
N LEU A 545 -37.34 23.51 21.80
CA LEU A 545 -36.69 22.26 21.41
C LEU A 545 -35.96 21.68 22.62
N VAL A 546 -36.13 20.39 22.88
CA VAL A 546 -35.39 19.63 23.90
C VAL A 546 -34.55 18.56 23.22
N PHE A 547 -33.26 18.53 23.55
CA PHE A 547 -32.33 17.55 23.00
C PHE A 547 -32.78 16.15 23.39
N ALA A 548 -32.94 15.28 22.40
CA ALA A 548 -33.35 13.90 22.61
C ALA A 548 -32.13 12.97 22.61
N ARG A 549 -31.41 12.92 21.48
CA ARG A 549 -30.29 11.99 21.25
C ARG A 549 -29.49 12.37 20.01
N PHE A 550 -28.37 11.67 19.83
CA PHE A 550 -27.62 11.66 18.57
C PHE A 550 -28.05 10.47 17.70
N LEU A 551 -28.14 10.70 16.39
CA LEU A 551 -28.36 9.68 15.37
C LEU A 551 -27.20 9.72 14.39
N THR A 552 -26.48 8.61 14.19
CA THR A 552 -25.30 8.61 13.32
C THR A 552 -25.08 7.27 12.63
N ASN A 553 -24.45 7.31 11.46
CA ASN A 553 -23.93 6.13 10.75
C ASN A 553 -22.47 5.80 11.13
N ALA A 554 -21.87 6.51 12.10
CA ALA A 554 -20.52 6.23 12.56
C ALA A 554 -20.41 4.80 13.14
N THR A 555 -19.29 4.13 12.87
CA THR A 555 -19.05 2.77 13.38
C THR A 555 -18.43 2.75 14.78
N HIS A 556 -17.72 3.81 15.15
CA HIS A 556 -17.01 3.92 16.42
C HIS A 556 -17.31 5.27 17.05
N TYR A 557 -18.14 5.26 18.08
CA TYR A 557 -18.52 6.46 18.82
C TYR A 557 -18.88 6.13 20.26
N VAL A 558 -18.81 7.13 21.13
CA VAL A 558 -19.25 7.06 22.51
C VAL A 558 -20.13 8.27 22.82
N VAL A 559 -21.30 8.03 23.39
CA VAL A 559 -22.22 9.08 23.85
C VAL A 559 -22.14 9.19 25.36
N SER A 560 -22.07 10.41 25.88
CA SER A 560 -22.17 10.73 27.30
C SER A 560 -23.04 11.97 27.47
N GLY A 561 -24.29 11.76 27.89
CA GLY A 561 -25.28 12.85 28.00
C GLY A 561 -25.51 13.57 26.67
N ASN A 562 -25.22 14.87 26.65
CA ASN A 562 -25.33 15.77 25.49
C ASN A 562 -24.03 15.89 24.68
N SER A 563 -23.08 14.97 24.88
CA SER A 563 -21.81 14.91 24.15
C SER A 563 -21.65 13.60 23.39
N ILE A 564 -21.03 13.67 22.22
CA ILE A 564 -20.63 12.51 21.42
C ILE A 564 -19.17 12.65 20.97
N VAL A 565 -18.40 11.57 21.13
CA VAL A 565 -17.03 11.44 20.65
C VAL A 565 -17.04 10.48 19.47
N LEU A 566 -16.55 10.94 18.31
CA LEU A 566 -16.53 10.22 17.05
C LEU A 566 -15.09 9.90 16.65
N LEU A 567 -14.82 8.67 16.21
CA LEU A 567 -13.61 8.34 15.45
C LEU A 567 -13.90 8.47 13.95
N ILE A 568 -13.17 9.34 13.26
CA ILE A 568 -13.37 9.63 11.84
C ILE A 568 -12.68 8.56 10.98
N ASN A 569 -13.31 7.41 10.76
CA ASN A 569 -12.77 6.34 9.91
C ASN A 569 -13.53 6.14 8.58
N LEU A 570 -14.60 6.90 8.35
CA LEU A 570 -15.45 6.91 7.17
C LEU A 570 -16.23 8.23 7.08
N PRO A 571 -16.94 8.52 5.96
CA PRO A 571 -17.84 9.67 5.88
C PRO A 571 -19.03 9.55 6.85
N ILE A 572 -19.13 10.48 7.80
CA ILE A 572 -20.12 10.42 8.88
C ILE A 572 -21.23 11.44 8.65
N GLN A 573 -22.47 10.99 8.78
CA GLN A 573 -23.62 11.85 9.00
C GLN A 573 -24.02 11.74 10.48
N LEU A 574 -24.09 12.89 11.15
CA LEU A 574 -24.56 13.03 12.52
C LEU A 574 -25.79 13.93 12.52
N ALA A 575 -26.95 13.38 12.85
CA ALA A 575 -28.16 14.13 13.10
C ALA A 575 -28.37 14.28 14.61
N ILE A 576 -28.73 15.50 15.03
CA ILE A 576 -29.11 15.81 16.41
C ILE A 576 -30.62 15.81 16.46
N ASP A 577 -31.16 14.84 17.19
CA ASP A 577 -32.59 14.63 17.33
C ASP A 577 -33.13 15.57 18.41
N TRP A 578 -34.12 16.38 18.05
CA TRP A 578 -34.76 17.35 18.92
C TRP A 578 -36.24 17.03 19.05
N VAL A 579 -36.74 16.98 20.29
CA VAL A 579 -38.18 16.94 20.55
C VAL A 579 -38.68 18.37 20.62
N ARG A 580 -39.63 18.72 19.76
CA ARG A 580 -40.39 19.96 19.89
C ARG A 580 -41.43 19.78 20.97
N GLU A 581 -41.42 20.65 21.97
CA GLU A 581 -42.40 20.67 23.05
C GLU A 581 -43.12 22.02 23.09
N TYR A 582 -44.38 21.98 23.52
CA TYR A 582 -45.21 23.15 23.75
C TYR A 582 -45.56 23.26 25.22
N ASN A 583 -45.59 24.47 25.77
CA ASN A 583 -46.14 24.73 27.09
C ASN A 583 -47.66 24.83 26.96
N VAL A 584 -48.35 23.71 27.15
CA VAL A 584 -49.74 23.54 26.72
C VAL A 584 -50.71 24.13 27.75
N SER A 585 -51.58 25.02 27.28
CA SER A 585 -52.81 25.45 27.92
C SER A 585 -54.00 24.86 27.18
N LEU A 586 -54.78 24.03 27.87
CA LEU A 586 -55.92 23.31 27.31
C LEU A 586 -57.23 23.91 27.83
N THR A 587 -58.04 24.49 26.94
CA THR A 587 -59.37 25.00 27.28
C THR A 587 -60.42 23.90 27.12
N LEU A 588 -61.11 23.58 28.21
CA LEU A 588 -62.00 22.43 28.31
C LEU A 588 -63.47 22.83 28.21
N TYR A 589 -64.22 22.06 27.44
CA TYR A 589 -65.67 22.19 27.27
C TYR A 589 -66.37 20.88 27.64
N THR A 590 -67.61 20.95 28.10
CA THR A 590 -68.48 19.77 28.27
C THR A 590 -68.93 19.22 26.92
N ILE A 591 -69.48 18.01 26.88
CA ILE A 591 -70.12 17.42 25.67
C ILE A 591 -71.20 18.31 25.02
N ASN A 592 -71.74 19.29 25.76
CA ASN A 592 -72.71 20.27 25.27
C ASN A 592 -72.09 21.63 24.95
N ASN A 593 -70.78 21.68 24.72
CA ASN A 593 -70.00 22.87 24.38
C ASN A 593 -70.07 23.99 25.43
N THR A 594 -70.25 23.65 26.71
CA THR A 594 -70.22 24.64 27.81
C THR A 594 -68.80 24.76 28.36
N PRO A 595 -68.23 25.97 28.50
CA PRO A 595 -66.89 26.15 29.07
C PRO A 595 -66.77 25.57 30.48
N ILE A 596 -65.66 24.89 30.76
CA ILE A 596 -65.34 24.34 32.08
C ILE A 596 -64.26 25.21 32.72
N ILE A 597 -63.00 25.01 32.34
CA ILE A 597 -61.81 25.73 32.79
C ILE A 597 -60.74 25.69 31.69
N THR A 598 -59.68 26.49 31.84
CA THR A 598 -58.42 26.30 31.12
C THR A 598 -57.42 25.65 32.07
N GLU A 599 -56.91 24.48 31.70
CA GLU A 599 -55.95 23.71 32.48
C GLU A 599 -54.55 23.84 31.86
N HIS A 600 -53.55 24.13 32.69
CA HIS A 600 -52.16 24.24 32.24
C HIS A 600 -51.47 22.89 32.40
N LEU A 601 -51.23 22.20 31.28
CA LEU A 601 -50.65 20.85 31.27
C LEU A 601 -49.11 20.86 31.32
N GLY A 602 -48.48 22.00 31.08
CA GLY A 602 -47.02 22.12 31.07
C GLY A 602 -46.40 21.74 29.74
N TRP A 603 -45.10 21.46 29.75
CA TRP A 603 -44.35 21.13 28.54
C TRP A 603 -44.66 19.72 28.07
N LEU A 604 -45.34 19.60 26.92
CA LEU A 604 -45.69 18.32 26.29
C LEU A 604 -45.08 18.22 24.89
N PRO A 605 -44.56 17.04 24.49
CA PRO A 605 -44.07 16.80 23.13
C PRO A 605 -45.13 16.97 22.06
N MET A 606 -44.75 17.57 20.93
CA MET A 606 -45.56 17.58 19.72
C MET A 606 -45.94 16.15 19.31
N GLY A 607 -47.23 15.93 19.05
CA GLY A 607 -47.79 14.63 18.68
C GLY A 607 -48.07 13.68 19.86
N SER A 608 -47.72 14.04 21.10
CA SER A 608 -48.19 13.29 22.27
C SER A 608 -49.72 13.36 22.41
N GLU A 609 -50.34 12.32 22.95
CA GLU A 609 -51.79 12.25 23.12
C GLU A 609 -52.19 12.47 24.57
N VAL A 610 -53.20 13.32 24.77
CA VAL A 610 -53.91 13.50 26.03
C VAL A 610 -55.25 12.78 25.91
N THR A 611 -55.52 11.85 26.82
CA THR A 611 -56.76 11.05 26.82
C THR A 611 -57.68 11.38 28.00
N ASN A 612 -57.14 12.00 29.05
CA ASN A 612 -57.88 12.44 30.22
C ASN A 612 -57.26 13.72 30.80
N VAL A 613 -58.04 14.41 31.63
CA VAL A 613 -57.68 15.66 32.31
C VAL A 613 -58.16 15.65 33.76
N THR A 614 -57.43 16.31 34.67
CA THR A 614 -57.72 16.24 36.10
C THR A 614 -58.32 17.57 36.58
N ILE A 615 -59.63 17.61 36.75
CA ILE A 615 -60.33 18.82 37.19
C ILE A 615 -60.72 18.66 38.66
N GLY A 616 -60.12 19.48 39.54
CA GLY A 616 -60.44 19.48 40.97
C GLY A 616 -60.12 18.16 41.68
N GLY A 617 -59.11 17.43 41.21
CA GLY A 617 -58.70 16.12 41.75
C GLY A 617 -59.44 14.91 41.18
N ILE A 618 -60.31 15.13 40.18
CA ILE A 618 -61.11 14.09 39.51
C ILE A 618 -60.63 13.98 38.07
N ASN A 619 -60.30 12.77 37.62
CA ASN A 619 -59.88 12.46 36.25
C ASN A 619 -61.10 12.26 35.36
N TYR A 620 -61.22 13.09 34.32
CA TYR A 620 -62.25 12.98 33.31
C TYR A 620 -61.65 12.56 31.97
N PRO A 621 -62.21 11.54 31.29
CA PRO A 621 -61.80 11.21 29.93
C PRO A 621 -62.19 12.32 28.95
N LEU A 622 -61.36 12.51 27.93
CA LEU A 622 -61.74 13.33 26.77
C LEU A 622 -62.66 12.53 25.85
N GLU A 623 -63.57 13.20 25.15
CA GLU A 623 -64.47 12.57 24.18
C GLU A 623 -63.69 11.85 23.07
N MET A 624 -62.55 12.42 22.67
CA MET A 624 -61.56 11.80 21.79
C MET A 624 -60.15 12.15 22.27
N PRO A 625 -59.15 11.26 22.09
CA PRO A 625 -57.75 11.59 22.33
C PRO A 625 -57.33 12.86 21.58
N LEU A 626 -56.66 13.77 22.29
CA LEU A 626 -56.16 15.02 21.73
C LEU A 626 -54.65 14.90 21.47
N SER A 627 -54.23 15.00 20.20
CA SER A 627 -52.81 15.13 19.86
C SER A 627 -52.33 16.57 20.06
N ILE A 628 -51.18 16.75 20.71
CA ILE A 628 -50.58 18.06 20.92
C ILE A 628 -50.00 18.61 19.62
N THR A 629 -50.60 19.67 19.09
CA THR A 629 -50.17 20.34 17.84
C THR A 629 -49.71 21.78 18.06
N GLY A 630 -49.89 22.34 19.26
CA GLY A 630 -49.53 23.71 19.61
C GLY A 630 -49.71 24.03 21.10
N PRO A 631 -49.40 25.27 21.52
CA PRO A 631 -49.44 25.69 22.92
C PRO A 631 -50.86 25.96 23.43
N GLU A 632 -51.79 26.39 22.57
CA GLU A 632 -53.18 26.64 22.94
C GLU A 632 -54.07 25.65 22.20
N LEU A 633 -54.80 24.82 22.95
CA LEU A 633 -55.68 23.80 22.41
C LEU A 633 -57.03 23.83 23.10
N THR A 634 -58.03 23.22 22.47
CA THR A 634 -59.37 23.04 23.03
C THR A 634 -59.74 21.56 22.99
N ALA A 635 -60.36 21.05 24.06
CA ALA A 635 -60.89 19.68 24.08
C ALA A 635 -62.28 19.63 24.71
N ILE A 636 -63.03 18.60 24.29
CA ILE A 636 -64.31 18.25 24.89
C ILE A 636 -64.05 17.12 25.88
N VAL A 637 -64.45 17.36 27.12
CA VAL A 637 -64.45 16.37 28.20
C VAL A 637 -65.75 15.59 28.11
N ASP A 638 -65.68 14.27 28.26
CA ASP A 638 -66.85 13.38 28.33
C ASP A 638 -67.54 13.50 29.70
N ALA A 639 -68.03 14.71 29.96
CA ALA A 639 -68.74 15.09 31.16
C ALA A 639 -69.74 16.21 30.86
N LYS A 640 -70.77 16.33 31.69
CA LYS A 640 -71.76 17.42 31.64
C LYS A 640 -72.01 18.02 33.01
N TYR A 641 -72.44 19.27 33.04
CA TYR A 641 -72.96 19.86 34.27
C TYR A 641 -74.35 19.28 34.58
N ALA A 642 -74.50 18.70 35.76
CA ALA A 642 -75.75 18.15 36.27
C ALA A 642 -76.03 18.64 37.69
N GLN A 643 -77.32 18.66 38.05
CA GLN A 643 -77.78 18.85 39.42
C GLN A 643 -78.62 17.65 39.81
N PHE A 644 -78.45 17.18 41.04
CA PHE A 644 -79.21 16.07 41.56
C PHE A 644 -80.13 16.56 42.67
N VAL A 645 -81.37 16.09 42.65
CA VAL A 645 -82.30 16.24 43.76
C VAL A 645 -82.12 15.00 44.63
N VAL A 646 -81.54 15.18 45.81
CA VAL A 646 -81.31 14.09 46.76
C VAL A 646 -82.52 13.97 47.66
N ARG A 647 -83.05 12.76 47.75
CA ARG A 647 -84.21 12.42 48.58
C ARG A 647 -83.88 11.23 49.47
N ASP A 648 -84.52 11.18 50.63
CA ASP A 648 -84.41 10.07 51.57
C ASP A 648 -85.31 8.89 51.19
N SER A 649 -85.31 7.84 52.02
CA SER A 649 -86.11 6.62 51.80
C SER A 649 -87.64 6.85 51.87
N LEU A 650 -88.10 8.02 52.35
CA LEU A 650 -89.51 8.43 52.33
C LEU A 650 -89.81 9.41 51.19
N ASN A 651 -88.86 9.58 50.25
CA ASN A 651 -88.94 10.45 49.08
C ASN A 651 -89.02 11.95 49.44
N LEU A 652 -88.62 12.35 50.65
CA LEU A 652 -88.53 13.75 51.07
C LEU A 652 -87.17 14.35 50.68
N PRO A 653 -87.09 15.65 50.31
CA PRO A 653 -85.82 16.29 49.99
C PRO A 653 -84.88 16.28 51.19
N GLU A 654 -83.59 16.13 50.94
CA GLU A 654 -82.53 16.13 51.96
C GLU A 654 -81.82 17.49 52.00
N PRO A 655 -82.31 18.49 52.75
CA PRO A 655 -81.71 19.82 52.76
C PRO A 655 -80.38 19.86 53.51
N LEU A 656 -79.42 20.64 53.02
CA LEU A 656 -78.14 20.90 53.71
C LEU A 656 -77.34 19.64 54.06
N ALA A 657 -77.56 18.53 53.35
CA ALA A 657 -76.93 17.26 53.59
C ALA A 657 -75.57 17.19 52.90
N HIS A 658 -74.56 16.61 53.56
CA HIS A 658 -73.28 16.26 52.93
C HIS A 658 -73.46 14.99 52.11
N ILE A 659 -73.18 15.07 50.82
CA ILE A 659 -73.40 14.01 49.83
C ILE A 659 -72.06 13.60 49.23
N LEU A 660 -71.86 12.29 49.12
CA LEU A 660 -70.75 11.70 48.40
C LEU A 660 -71.28 11.08 47.11
N ILE A 661 -70.77 11.52 45.97
CA ILE A 661 -71.07 10.93 44.66
C ILE A 661 -69.86 10.13 44.22
N LYS A 662 -70.03 8.83 43.98
CA LYS A 662 -68.97 7.95 43.47
C LYS A 662 -69.20 7.65 41.99
N CYS A 663 -68.29 8.10 41.13
CA CYS A 663 -68.28 7.82 39.69
C CYS A 663 -66.99 7.06 39.37
N ASP A 664 -67.07 5.80 38.91
CA ASP A 664 -65.90 4.96 38.57
C ASP A 664 -64.76 4.97 39.61
N GLY A 665 -65.13 4.86 40.90
CA GLY A 665 -64.18 4.83 42.01
C GLY A 665 -63.64 6.20 42.45
N GLN A 666 -64.01 7.28 41.75
CA GLN A 666 -63.66 8.65 42.12
C GLN A 666 -64.77 9.29 42.97
N GLU A 667 -64.38 10.06 43.99
CA GLU A 667 -65.29 10.59 45.01
C GLU A 667 -65.48 12.11 44.88
N ILE A 668 -66.71 12.52 44.57
CA ILE A 668 -67.11 13.93 44.53
C ILE A 668 -67.92 14.24 45.78
N THR A 669 -67.36 15.06 46.68
CA THR A 669 -68.05 15.47 47.90
C THR A 669 -68.72 16.82 47.71
N THR A 670 -70.00 16.93 48.06
CA THR A 670 -70.77 18.18 47.95
C THR A 670 -71.79 18.32 49.09
N SER A 671 -72.54 19.41 49.10
CA SER A 671 -73.70 19.59 49.98
C SER A 671 -74.93 20.06 49.21
N THR A 672 -76.11 19.61 49.61
CA THR A 672 -77.38 20.09 49.02
C THR A 672 -77.81 21.44 49.59
N ASN A 673 -78.61 22.21 48.84
CA ASN A 673 -79.26 23.42 49.35
C ASN A 673 -80.52 23.10 50.19
N ILE A 674 -81.26 24.12 50.62
CA ILE A 674 -82.50 23.97 51.43
C ILE A 674 -83.63 23.18 50.74
N LEU A 675 -83.53 22.95 49.42
CA LEU A 675 -84.49 22.19 48.62
C LEU A 675 -83.99 20.76 48.32
N GLY A 676 -82.88 20.34 48.92
CA GLY A 676 -82.27 19.03 48.66
C GLY A 676 -81.58 18.91 47.31
N VAL A 677 -81.21 20.02 46.67
CA VAL A 677 -80.59 20.04 45.34
C VAL A 677 -79.10 20.32 45.45
N THR A 678 -78.28 19.54 44.75
CA THR A 678 -76.82 19.80 44.66
C THR A 678 -76.54 21.06 43.83
N PRO A 679 -75.37 21.72 44.04
CA PRO A 679 -74.86 22.67 43.05
C PRO A 679 -74.67 22.00 41.68
N ARG A 680 -74.47 22.79 40.62
CA ARG A 680 -74.09 22.25 39.32
C ARG A 680 -72.71 21.60 39.45
N LEU A 681 -72.69 20.29 39.32
CA LEU A 681 -71.48 19.48 39.38
C LEU A 681 -71.13 19.02 37.97
N LEU A 682 -69.83 18.99 37.65
CA LEU A 682 -69.35 18.33 36.46
C LEU A 682 -69.37 16.81 36.71
N ILE A 683 -70.10 16.06 35.90
CA ILE A 683 -70.32 14.63 36.09
C ILE A 683 -69.93 13.89 34.80
N PRO A 684 -69.10 12.83 34.88
CA PRO A 684 -68.75 12.03 33.70
C PRO A 684 -70.00 11.42 33.06
N THR A 685 -70.03 11.34 31.72
CA THR A 685 -71.19 10.82 30.99
C THR A 685 -71.07 9.36 30.58
N SER A 686 -69.85 8.83 30.46
CA SER A 686 -69.58 7.40 30.22
C SER A 686 -69.60 6.53 31.49
N SER A 687 -69.57 7.13 32.68
CA SER A 687 -69.48 6.41 33.96
C SER A 687 -70.82 6.36 34.70
N ALA A 688 -71.10 5.22 35.36
CA ALA A 688 -72.24 5.12 36.26
C ALA A 688 -71.88 5.77 37.61
N CYS A 689 -72.61 6.82 37.98
CA CYS A 689 -72.44 7.52 39.26
C CYS A 689 -73.47 7.04 40.30
N THR A 690 -73.00 6.71 41.49
CA THR A 690 -73.85 6.38 42.65
C THR A 690 -73.81 7.53 43.65
N ILE A 691 -74.98 7.97 44.09
CA ILE A 691 -75.13 9.02 45.09
C ILE A 691 -75.36 8.37 46.44
N MET A 692 -74.44 8.59 47.38
CA MET A 692 -74.59 8.13 48.76
C MET A 692 -75.14 9.26 49.61
N ALA A 693 -76.37 9.07 50.08
CA ALA A 693 -77.06 9.94 51.03
C ALA A 693 -77.44 9.16 52.29
N GLN A 694 -77.81 9.87 53.36
CA GLN A 694 -78.29 9.23 54.59
C GLN A 694 -79.64 8.53 54.33
N PRO A 695 -79.94 7.37 54.96
CA PRO A 695 -81.18 6.64 54.70
C PRO A 695 -82.45 7.40 55.13
N LEU A 696 -82.36 8.22 56.17
CA LEU A 696 -83.45 9.00 56.76
C LEU A 696 -82.98 10.43 57.00
N GLY A 697 -83.65 11.37 56.33
CA GLY A 697 -83.29 12.78 56.38
C GLY A 697 -83.86 13.58 57.53
N TYR A 698 -83.39 14.81 57.69
CA TYR A 698 -83.89 15.74 58.72
C TYR A 698 -85.41 15.96 58.61
N TYR A 699 -85.96 16.06 57.40
CA TYR A 699 -87.40 16.19 57.20
C TYR A 699 -88.15 14.89 57.51
N SER A 700 -87.61 13.72 57.20
CA SER A 700 -88.20 12.44 57.61
C SER A 700 -88.17 12.25 59.13
N LEU A 701 -87.07 12.60 59.79
CA LEU A 701 -86.97 12.58 61.25
C LEU A 701 -87.98 13.53 61.88
N ALA A 702 -88.12 14.75 61.37
CA ALA A 702 -89.11 15.71 61.83
C ALA A 702 -90.56 15.21 61.61
N LEU A 703 -90.84 14.56 60.47
CA LEU A 703 -92.16 13.98 60.15
C LEU A 703 -92.47 12.77 61.04
N ILE A 704 -91.51 11.86 61.24
CA ILE A 704 -91.65 10.69 62.13
C ILE A 704 -91.87 11.17 63.57
N VAL A 705 -91.14 12.19 64.03
CA VAL A 705 -91.37 12.81 65.34
C VAL A 705 -92.74 13.48 65.41
N ALA A 706 -93.17 14.21 64.38
CA ALA A 706 -94.49 14.84 64.34
C ALA A 706 -95.62 13.81 64.35
N VAL A 707 -95.52 12.72 63.60
CA VAL A 707 -96.50 11.61 63.57
C VAL A 707 -96.48 10.83 64.88
N ALA A 708 -95.31 10.58 65.47
CA ALA A 708 -95.18 9.94 66.79
C ALA A 708 -95.83 10.81 67.88
N VAL A 709 -95.60 12.13 67.86
CA VAL A 709 -96.27 13.10 68.75
C VAL A 709 -97.78 13.13 68.50
N LEU A 710 -98.23 13.08 67.25
CA LEU A 710 -99.66 13.03 66.90
C LEU A 710 -100.33 11.74 67.39
N ILE A 711 -99.67 10.59 67.26
CA ILE A 711 -100.14 9.29 67.77
C ILE A 711 -100.20 9.30 69.31
N ILE A 712 -99.21 9.88 69.99
CA ILE A 712 -99.23 10.06 71.45
C ILE A 712 -100.39 10.97 71.88
N VAL A 713 -100.68 12.04 71.13
CA VAL A 713 -101.80 12.96 71.40
C VAL A 713 -103.16 12.29 71.14
N ILE A 714 -103.28 11.45 70.11
CA ILE A 714 -104.50 10.68 69.80
C ILE A 714 -104.75 9.56 70.83
N LEU A 715 -103.69 8.86 71.28
CA LEU A 715 -103.77 7.86 72.34
C LEU A 715 -104.16 8.48 73.70
N LYS A 716 -103.78 9.74 73.97
CA LYS A 716 -104.26 10.49 75.14
C LYS A 716 -105.73 10.90 75.05
N LYS A 717 -106.29 11.06 73.85
CA LYS A 717 -107.67 11.53 73.62
C LYS A 717 -108.73 10.41 73.68
N LEU A 718 -108.33 9.14 73.50
CA LEU A 718 -109.22 7.97 73.56
C LEU A 718 -109.58 7.51 74.99
N ASN A 719 -108.94 8.04 76.04
CA ASN A 719 -109.19 7.65 77.43
C ASN A 719 -110.27 8.46 78.18
N PHE A 720 -111.01 9.36 77.52
CA PHE A 720 -111.92 10.32 78.20
C PHE A 720 -113.38 10.34 77.71
N SER A 721 -113.92 9.23 77.20
CA SER A 721 -115.37 9.14 76.92
C SER A 721 -115.97 7.78 77.28
N SER A 722 -116.13 7.53 78.59
CA SER A 722 -117.08 6.57 79.15
C SER A 722 -117.73 7.15 80.41
N LYS A 723 -118.93 7.75 80.24
CA LYS A 723 -120.00 7.93 81.24
C LYS A 723 -121.24 8.58 80.57
N PHE A 724 -121.98 7.79 79.79
CA PHE A 724 -123.29 7.22 80.16
C PHE A 724 -123.61 6.07 79.21
#